data_AF-A0A7R9KVF4-F1
#
_entry.id   AF-A0A7R9KVF4-F1
#
_cell.length_a   1.000
_cell.length_b   1.000
_cell.length_c   1.000
_cell.angle_alpha   90.00
_cell.angle_beta   90.00
_cell.angle_gamma   90.00
#
_symmetry.space_group_name_H-M   'P 1'
#
loop_
_entity.id
_entity.type
_entity.pdbx_description
1 polymer ?
#
loop_
_entity_poly.entity_id
_entity_poly.type
_entity_poly.pdbx_seq_one_letter_code
_entity_poly.pdbx_strand_id
1 'polypeptide(L)'
;MHMKSFITRVFDKIQEKYDSKDDTTTPTMALKPTYDGLCDRLTRMSLIDPILKRTLNVLTYLVLNAKLCKALIELCEPNSGDVAIFNNLYQTTLIGLLLSISCLPRPLNPKPEFFLNPSQYSQHENEMTEKNLGFNLNALTNGFHAIILALLKPHDTRTQTLLWIEKCLDSFKDRAKTWTNEMMFMTGSAHNSSDGFMINLSSVLLKLCKPFCIPVSNKLLKVDARYCRLKQSGYKSYLEAIASEAFLIPSEQINGDKFEINFMTQCFAIASEAFLIPSEQINGDKFEINFMTQCFVATHKALHLGFRVVHERFLKLVRDLNQMQSLYNEMNAQSSESEPIQTLRKRMDRSVTQFLAIKTMLTENDFLETTLIFHISTAIWLNNLAINSNEMEASKAFKPISLPISHDFESQCLKSVPEFILENVCDFITFVKHFSAKTFALPHIDLEPFMSLIIIFMGSPERLKNPHLRAKLAEMLESLMPSIHDNISYSATERLFTNHPLNNELIPTLIHVFVSIEISDASGESVAFEQKFGYRKPMYIVLKYLWNNEEHRKRMKQMADFAQNNMEAIVPPLFLRFINLLINDAIFLLDEALSYMSKLRELQIQRDGGQWTELPAQQREQNEANFQHTGRLATFHNIIGRNTINTLSWITEEIKSIFSDKTLVDRMASMLNYFLLHLVGPQKRNLKVKDLKQYEFTPKDIVHDICAIYVNLANESNPKYKHFCLAVGSDDRSYSADLFPAAADVLIKSGFVSLSTETLEVAKCVDILLVHHRSREINMNDVPEEFTDPIMSSLMSDPVILPNSGVRVDRSTIARHLLSDQTDPFTRAPLTMDLVVPDIELKQRIKAFVEEKLKAREQTTK
;
A
#
# COMPACT_ATOMS: atom_id res chain seq x y z
N MET A 1 8.37 3.75 -52.33
CA MET A 1 8.43 2.40 -52.95
C MET A 1 9.81 2.08 -53.55
N HIS A 2 10.42 3.00 -54.31
CA HIS A 2 11.75 2.80 -54.93
C HIS A 2 12.90 2.51 -53.95
N MET A 3 12.98 3.23 -52.81
CA MET A 3 14.05 3.01 -51.82
C MET A 3 13.96 1.63 -51.13
N LYS A 4 12.75 1.17 -50.80
CA LYS A 4 12.54 -0.18 -50.24
C LYS A 4 13.00 -1.26 -51.23
N SER A 5 12.55 -1.16 -52.49
CA SER A 5 12.96 -2.12 -53.53
C SER A 5 14.46 -2.09 -53.79
N PHE A 6 15.10 -0.93 -53.71
CA PHE A 6 16.54 -0.78 -53.89
C PHE A 6 17.31 -1.46 -52.75
N ILE A 7 17.00 -1.11 -51.50
CA ILE A 7 17.65 -1.69 -50.30
C ILE A 7 17.49 -3.21 -50.29
N THR A 8 16.28 -3.71 -50.56
CA THR A 8 16.04 -5.15 -50.62
C THR A 8 16.91 -5.84 -51.67
N ARG A 9 16.95 -5.32 -52.90
CA ARG A 9 17.76 -5.91 -53.98
C ARG A 9 19.26 -5.91 -53.69
N VAL A 10 19.77 -4.83 -53.07
CA VAL A 10 21.20 -4.74 -52.70
C VAL A 10 21.56 -5.81 -51.68
N PHE A 11 20.79 -5.93 -50.60
CA PHE A 11 21.08 -6.91 -49.55
C PHE A 11 20.79 -8.35 -49.96
N ASP A 12 19.83 -8.57 -50.85
CA ASP A 12 19.61 -9.88 -51.46
C ASP A 12 20.83 -10.32 -52.29
N LYS A 13 21.44 -9.40 -53.04
CA LYS A 13 22.65 -9.69 -53.82
C LYS A 13 23.89 -9.93 -52.96
N ILE A 14 24.02 -9.21 -51.84
CA ILE A 14 25.13 -9.43 -50.87
C ILE A 14 25.01 -10.83 -50.25
N GLN A 15 23.80 -11.22 -49.84
CA GLN A 15 23.56 -12.56 -49.30
C GLN A 15 23.84 -13.64 -50.34
N GLU A 16 23.37 -13.47 -51.58
CA GLU A 16 23.60 -14.43 -52.67
C GLU A 16 25.09 -14.68 -52.89
N LYS A 17 25.91 -13.62 -52.86
CA LYS A 17 27.38 -13.72 -52.97
C LYS A 17 28.04 -14.36 -51.75
N TYR A 18 27.50 -14.15 -50.56
CA TYR A 18 27.99 -14.79 -49.35
C TYR A 18 27.67 -16.30 -49.33
N ASP A 19 26.44 -16.66 -49.67
CA ASP A 19 25.98 -18.05 -49.73
C ASP A 19 26.71 -18.85 -50.82
N SER A 20 27.06 -18.21 -51.95
CA SER A 20 27.87 -18.81 -53.01
C SER A 20 29.37 -18.91 -52.68
N LYS A 21 29.81 -18.38 -51.52
CA LYS A 21 31.23 -18.21 -51.12
C LYS A 21 32.05 -17.34 -52.08
N ASP A 22 31.40 -16.55 -52.93
CA ASP A 22 32.07 -15.60 -53.81
C ASP A 22 32.56 -14.35 -53.06
N ASP A 23 31.99 -14.07 -51.88
CA ASP A 23 32.34 -12.96 -51.00
C ASP A 23 32.29 -13.40 -49.53
N THR A 24 33.13 -12.80 -48.68
CA THR A 24 33.13 -13.04 -47.22
C THR A 24 32.24 -12.06 -46.46
N THR A 25 31.72 -11.04 -47.15
CA THR A 25 30.93 -9.96 -46.56
C THR A 25 29.53 -10.46 -46.17
N THR A 26 29.26 -10.58 -44.87
CA THR A 26 27.92 -10.89 -44.36
C THR A 26 27.00 -9.66 -44.42
N PRO A 27 25.66 -9.83 -44.43
CA PRO A 27 24.73 -8.70 -44.29
C PRO A 27 24.98 -7.86 -43.03
N THR A 28 25.42 -8.50 -41.94
CA THR A 28 25.79 -7.86 -40.68
C THR A 28 27.01 -6.95 -40.86
N MET A 29 28.05 -7.40 -41.56
CA MET A 29 29.22 -6.58 -41.91
C MET A 29 28.86 -5.42 -42.85
N ALA A 30 27.99 -5.66 -43.83
CA ALA A 30 27.53 -4.62 -44.76
C ALA A 30 26.65 -3.55 -44.07
N LEU A 31 25.86 -3.94 -43.05
CA LEU A 31 25.00 -3.04 -42.31
C LEU A 31 25.75 -2.21 -41.25
N LYS A 32 26.89 -2.70 -40.76
CA LYS A 32 27.65 -2.12 -39.65
C LYS A 32 27.97 -0.61 -39.80
N PRO A 33 28.47 -0.10 -40.95
CA PRO A 33 28.73 1.34 -41.09
C PRO A 33 27.47 2.20 -40.99
N THR A 34 26.34 1.70 -41.50
CA THR A 34 25.04 2.39 -41.39
C THR A 34 24.56 2.37 -39.95
N TYR A 35 24.72 1.24 -39.26
CA TYR A 35 24.41 1.09 -37.84
C TYR A 35 25.21 2.10 -36.99
N ASP A 36 26.54 2.16 -37.14
CA ASP A 36 27.40 3.05 -36.37
C ASP A 36 27.05 4.53 -36.63
N GLY A 37 26.84 4.90 -37.89
CA GLY A 37 26.41 6.25 -38.24
C GLY A 37 25.03 6.64 -37.71
N LEU A 38 24.12 5.68 -37.51
CA LEU A 38 22.82 5.91 -36.86
C LEU A 38 22.98 6.05 -35.35
N CYS A 39 23.78 5.21 -34.70
CA CYS A 39 24.10 5.33 -33.28
C CYS A 39 24.69 6.70 -32.95
N ASP A 40 25.70 7.15 -33.70
CA ASP A 40 26.35 8.47 -33.51
C ASP A 40 25.40 9.65 -33.64
N ARG A 41 24.35 9.52 -34.47
CA ARG A 41 23.30 10.54 -34.59
C ARG A 41 22.36 10.50 -33.40
N LEU A 42 21.88 9.32 -33.03
CA LEU A 42 20.90 9.14 -31.94
C LEU A 42 21.45 9.55 -30.57
N THR A 43 22.74 9.35 -30.33
CA THR A 43 23.42 9.79 -29.10
C THR A 43 23.23 11.29 -28.82
N ARG A 44 23.12 12.12 -29.86
CA ARG A 44 22.98 13.59 -29.75
C ARG A 44 21.56 14.10 -30.06
N MET A 45 20.65 13.21 -30.45
CA MET A 45 19.32 13.58 -30.93
C MET A 45 18.38 13.88 -29.76
N SER A 46 17.68 15.01 -29.79
CA SER A 46 16.64 15.37 -28.81
C SER A 46 15.27 14.81 -29.19
N LEU A 47 14.34 14.75 -28.24
CA LEU A 47 12.95 14.30 -28.47
C LEU A 47 12.21 15.13 -29.52
N ILE A 48 12.48 16.44 -29.57
CA ILE A 48 11.82 17.38 -30.49
C ILE A 48 12.61 17.58 -31.80
N ASP A 49 13.64 16.77 -32.06
CA ASP A 49 14.45 16.88 -33.26
C ASP A 49 13.61 16.54 -34.52
N PRO A 50 13.52 17.44 -35.53
CA PRO A 50 12.74 17.19 -36.74
C PRO A 50 13.22 15.99 -37.56
N ILE A 51 14.46 15.53 -37.37
CA ILE A 51 15.05 14.39 -38.07
C ILE A 51 14.62 13.05 -37.43
N LEU A 52 14.21 13.03 -36.16
CA LEU A 52 13.87 11.81 -35.42
C LEU A 52 12.82 10.96 -36.16
N LYS A 53 11.76 11.59 -36.67
CA LYS A 53 10.73 10.91 -37.46
C LYS A 53 11.28 10.27 -38.73
N ARG A 54 12.25 10.91 -39.40
CA ARG A 54 12.92 10.35 -40.58
C ARG A 54 13.78 9.15 -40.20
N THR A 55 14.51 9.23 -39.09
CA THR A 55 15.31 8.12 -38.56
C THR A 55 14.44 6.90 -38.25
N LEU A 56 13.30 7.09 -37.57
CA LEU A 56 12.33 6.02 -37.29
C LEU A 56 11.78 5.38 -38.58
N ASN A 57 11.47 6.19 -39.60
CA ASN A 57 11.01 5.68 -40.89
C ASN A 57 12.10 4.84 -41.58
N VAL A 58 13.36 5.30 -41.59
CA VAL A 58 14.49 4.55 -42.17
C VAL A 58 14.64 3.20 -41.47
N LEU A 59 14.64 3.18 -40.14
CA LEU A 59 14.71 1.95 -39.35
C LEU A 59 13.54 1.01 -39.65
N THR A 60 12.33 1.55 -39.75
CA THR A 60 11.13 0.81 -40.14
C THR A 60 11.33 0.14 -41.51
N TYR A 61 11.94 0.82 -42.49
CA TYR A 61 12.24 0.21 -43.79
C TYR A 61 13.29 -0.89 -43.71
N LEU A 62 14.31 -0.74 -42.86
CA LEU A 62 15.33 -1.77 -42.66
C LEU A 62 14.72 -3.05 -42.08
N VAL A 63 13.83 -2.93 -41.09
CA VAL A 63 13.17 -4.08 -40.44
C VAL A 63 11.99 -4.66 -41.25
N LEU A 64 11.72 -4.19 -42.47
CA LEU A 64 10.77 -4.84 -43.36
C LEU A 64 11.41 -5.93 -44.23
N ASN A 65 12.74 -6.04 -44.24
CA ASN A 65 13.46 -7.11 -44.92
C ASN A 65 13.96 -8.12 -43.88
N ALA A 66 13.50 -9.37 -43.97
CA ALA A 66 13.82 -10.41 -42.98
C ALA A 66 15.33 -10.62 -42.75
N LYS A 67 16.16 -10.48 -43.80
CA LYS A 67 17.61 -10.64 -43.69
C LYS A 67 18.25 -9.48 -42.93
N LEU A 68 17.79 -8.26 -43.19
CA LEU A 68 18.23 -7.06 -42.48
C LEU A 68 17.73 -7.04 -41.03
N CYS A 69 16.54 -7.57 -40.75
CA CYS A 69 16.05 -7.75 -39.39
C CYS A 69 17.03 -8.58 -38.55
N LYS A 70 17.47 -9.72 -39.10
CA LYS A 70 18.42 -10.62 -38.43
C LYS A 70 19.78 -9.94 -38.19
N ALA A 71 20.33 -9.30 -39.21
CA ALA A 71 21.57 -8.53 -39.07
C ALA A 71 21.45 -7.40 -38.03
N LEU A 72 20.30 -6.71 -37.98
CA LEU A 72 20.06 -5.62 -37.04
C LEU A 72 20.00 -6.10 -35.60
N ILE A 73 19.27 -7.20 -35.32
CA ILE A 73 19.15 -7.73 -33.96
C ILE A 73 20.50 -8.30 -33.46
N GLU A 74 21.28 -8.94 -34.34
CA GLU A 74 22.65 -9.38 -34.03
C GLU A 74 23.57 -8.20 -33.68
N LEU A 75 23.47 -7.08 -34.40
CA LEU A 75 24.24 -5.86 -34.08
C LEU A 75 23.79 -5.17 -32.78
N CYS A 76 22.55 -5.41 -32.34
CA CYS A 76 21.99 -4.87 -31.10
C CYS A 76 22.23 -5.80 -29.90
N GLU A 77 22.87 -6.96 -30.09
CA GLU A 77 23.33 -7.80 -28.98
C GLU A 77 24.69 -7.29 -28.49
N PRO A 78 24.86 -6.98 -27.18
CA PRO A 78 26.13 -6.47 -26.70
C PRO A 78 27.22 -7.57 -26.61
N ASN A 79 28.46 -7.22 -26.95
CA ASN A 79 29.60 -8.13 -26.86
C ASN A 79 29.95 -8.44 -25.39
N SER A 80 30.02 -9.73 -25.05
CA SER A 80 30.17 -10.28 -23.69
C SER A 80 31.57 -10.17 -23.06
N GLY A 81 32.52 -9.53 -23.73
CA GLY A 81 33.94 -9.49 -23.34
C GLY A 81 34.33 -8.48 -22.25
N ASP A 82 33.55 -7.41 -22.05
CA ASP A 82 33.88 -6.35 -21.08
C ASP A 82 33.06 -6.48 -19.79
N VAL A 83 33.57 -7.33 -18.89
CA VAL A 83 32.90 -7.77 -17.65
C VAL A 83 32.65 -6.64 -16.63
N ALA A 84 33.30 -5.47 -16.78
CA ALA A 84 33.22 -4.39 -15.80
C ALA A 84 31.99 -3.45 -15.93
N ILE A 85 31.22 -3.49 -17.04
CA ILE A 85 30.14 -2.51 -17.32
C ILE A 85 28.88 -3.20 -17.91
N PHE A 86 28.46 -4.36 -17.38
CA PHE A 86 27.34 -5.11 -17.95
C PHE A 86 25.98 -4.38 -17.93
N ASN A 87 25.73 -3.50 -16.96
CA ASN A 87 24.40 -2.90 -16.75
C ASN A 87 24.03 -1.79 -17.76
N ASN A 88 24.93 -1.41 -18.67
CA ASN A 88 24.74 -0.29 -19.60
C ASN A 88 24.89 -0.59 -21.08
N LEU A 89 25.38 -1.77 -21.43
CA LEU A 89 25.72 -2.04 -22.82
C LEU A 89 24.47 -2.06 -23.71
N TYR A 90 23.31 -2.46 -23.18
CA TYR A 90 22.05 -2.37 -23.92
C TYR A 90 21.67 -0.93 -24.28
N GLN A 91 22.02 0.06 -23.46
CA GLN A 91 21.68 1.47 -23.72
C GLN A 91 22.53 2.11 -24.84
N THR A 92 23.70 1.54 -25.13
CA THR A 92 24.60 2.02 -26.18
C THR A 92 24.31 1.40 -27.54
N THR A 93 23.46 0.37 -27.59
CA THR A 93 22.97 -0.22 -28.84
C THR A 93 22.04 0.73 -29.59
N LEU A 94 21.85 0.53 -30.89
CA LEU A 94 20.94 1.33 -31.69
C LEU A 94 19.51 1.35 -31.12
N ILE A 95 19.01 0.17 -30.73
CA ILE A 95 17.69 0.04 -30.09
C ILE A 95 17.68 0.78 -28.74
N GLY A 96 18.74 0.64 -27.94
CA GLY A 96 18.79 1.29 -26.65
C GLY A 96 18.95 2.80 -26.70
N LEU A 97 19.64 3.33 -27.70
CA LEU A 97 19.75 4.77 -27.92
C LEU A 97 18.39 5.37 -28.29
N LEU A 98 17.58 4.67 -29.11
CA LEU A 98 16.20 5.08 -29.41
C LEU A 98 15.31 5.07 -28.17
N LEU A 99 15.37 3.99 -27.38
CA LEU A 99 14.66 3.89 -26.12
C LEU A 99 15.06 4.99 -25.13
N SER A 100 16.31 5.43 -25.16
CA SER A 100 16.82 6.50 -24.27
C SER A 100 16.34 7.91 -24.66
N ILE A 101 15.73 8.11 -25.82
CA ILE A 101 15.17 9.41 -26.23
C ILE A 101 13.90 9.70 -25.42
N SER A 102 13.94 10.73 -24.59
CA SER A 102 12.80 11.15 -23.75
C SER A 102 12.94 12.62 -23.37
N CYS A 103 12.00 13.12 -22.56
CA CYS A 103 12.11 14.43 -21.90
C CYS A 103 12.98 14.39 -20.64
N LEU A 104 13.51 13.21 -20.24
CA LEU A 104 14.39 13.04 -19.09
C LEU A 104 15.88 13.16 -19.47
N PRO A 105 16.74 13.64 -18.56
CA PRO A 105 18.19 13.66 -18.80
C PRO A 105 18.76 12.26 -19.06
N ARG A 106 19.78 12.18 -19.92
CA ARG A 106 20.45 10.91 -20.24
C ARG A 106 21.74 10.76 -19.44
N PRO A 107 22.20 9.53 -19.15
CA PRO A 107 23.53 9.32 -18.57
C PRO A 107 24.64 9.98 -19.40
N LEU A 108 24.53 9.89 -20.73
CA LEU A 108 25.49 10.48 -21.69
C LEU A 108 25.33 12.01 -21.87
N ASN A 109 24.18 12.58 -21.51
CA ASN A 109 23.90 14.02 -21.53
C ASN A 109 23.06 14.40 -20.30
N PRO A 110 23.70 14.66 -19.14
CA PRO A 110 23.00 14.82 -17.87
C PRO A 110 22.30 16.18 -17.71
N LYS A 111 22.45 17.09 -18.68
CA LYS A 111 21.81 18.40 -18.63
C LYS A 111 20.34 18.28 -19.05
N PRO A 112 19.40 18.92 -18.33
CA PRO A 112 18.01 18.95 -18.76
C PRO A 112 17.90 19.73 -20.07
N GLU A 113 17.15 19.19 -21.03
CA GLU A 113 16.87 19.86 -22.33
C GLU A 113 15.56 20.66 -22.30
N PHE A 114 14.68 20.34 -21.34
CA PHE A 114 13.32 20.88 -21.24
C PHE A 114 13.06 21.47 -19.84
N PHE A 115 12.01 22.30 -19.72
CA PHE A 115 11.63 22.97 -18.48
C PHE A 115 12.78 23.75 -17.82
N LEU A 116 13.57 24.45 -18.63
CA LEU A 116 14.67 25.29 -18.14
C LEU A 116 14.10 26.47 -17.36
N ASN A 117 14.56 26.72 -16.13
CA ASN A 117 14.10 27.83 -15.28
C ASN A 117 12.57 27.91 -15.12
N PRO A 118 11.91 26.84 -14.64
CA PRO A 118 10.45 26.73 -14.63
C PRO A 118 9.77 27.83 -13.82
N SER A 119 10.46 28.37 -12.82
CA SER A 119 10.01 29.49 -11.97
C SER A 119 9.86 30.82 -12.72
N GLN A 120 10.34 30.93 -13.96
CA GLN A 120 10.14 32.11 -14.81
C GLN A 120 8.90 32.00 -15.70
N TYR A 121 8.33 30.80 -15.84
CA TYR A 121 7.20 30.53 -16.71
C TYR A 121 5.91 30.40 -15.89
N SER A 122 4.79 30.81 -16.49
CA SER A 122 3.47 30.60 -15.92
C SER A 122 3.10 29.12 -15.90
N GLN A 123 2.17 28.74 -15.03
CA GLN A 123 1.65 27.36 -14.97
C GLN A 123 1.09 26.90 -16.33
N HIS A 124 0.37 27.79 -17.04
CA HIS A 124 -0.20 27.49 -18.35
C HIS A 124 0.89 27.21 -19.43
N GLU A 125 1.99 27.95 -19.43
CA GLU A 125 3.11 27.70 -20.35
C GLU A 125 3.80 26.37 -20.08
N ASN A 126 3.96 26.03 -18.81
CA ASN A 126 4.46 24.72 -18.40
C ASN A 126 3.51 23.61 -18.89
N GLU A 127 2.20 23.73 -18.67
CA GLU A 127 1.19 22.77 -19.15
C GLU A 127 1.18 22.60 -20.68
N MET A 128 1.37 23.68 -21.45
CA MET A 128 1.50 23.59 -22.91
C MET A 128 2.77 22.85 -23.33
N THR A 129 3.87 23.06 -22.60
CA THR A 129 5.12 22.31 -22.80
C THR A 129 4.92 20.83 -22.48
N GLU A 130 4.25 20.49 -21.37
CA GLU A 130 3.88 19.11 -21.01
C GLU A 130 3.09 18.44 -22.15
N LYS A 131 2.06 19.12 -22.68
CA LYS A 131 1.24 18.60 -23.79
C LYS A 131 2.05 18.37 -25.07
N ASN A 132 2.90 19.31 -25.46
CA ASN A 132 3.74 19.16 -26.66
C ASN A 132 4.73 17.99 -26.51
N LEU A 133 5.39 17.88 -25.36
CA LEU A 133 6.29 16.77 -25.08
C LEU A 133 5.55 15.44 -25.07
N GLY A 134 4.35 15.37 -24.47
CA GLY A 134 3.49 14.18 -24.50
C GLY A 134 3.17 13.71 -25.92
N PHE A 135 2.85 14.63 -26.85
CA PHE A 135 2.62 14.28 -28.25
C PHE A 135 3.87 13.65 -28.91
N ASN A 136 5.06 14.21 -28.66
CA ASN A 136 6.31 13.70 -29.22
C ASN A 136 6.71 12.35 -28.61
N LEU A 137 6.50 12.15 -27.30
CA LEU A 137 6.72 10.86 -26.63
C LEU A 137 5.83 9.76 -27.21
N ASN A 138 4.55 10.05 -27.42
CA ASN A 138 3.62 9.10 -28.03
C ASN A 138 4.03 8.79 -29.48
N ALA A 139 4.40 9.79 -30.27
CA ALA A 139 4.88 9.60 -31.64
C ALA A 139 6.15 8.71 -31.71
N LEU A 140 7.12 8.95 -30.83
CA LEU A 140 8.32 8.13 -30.70
C LEU A 140 7.97 6.68 -30.36
N THR A 141 7.14 6.48 -29.33
CA THR A 141 6.71 5.16 -28.87
C THR A 141 5.95 4.40 -29.95
N ASN A 142 5.05 5.05 -30.68
CA ASN A 142 4.32 4.43 -31.79
C ASN A 142 5.26 3.99 -32.93
N GLY A 143 6.22 4.84 -33.30
CA GLY A 143 7.23 4.49 -34.30
C GLY A 143 8.09 3.32 -33.86
N PHE A 144 8.52 3.30 -32.60
CA PHE A 144 9.36 2.23 -32.08
C PHE A 144 8.58 0.91 -31.87
N HIS A 145 7.33 0.97 -31.42
CA HIS A 145 6.43 -0.19 -31.38
C HIS A 145 6.27 -0.84 -32.77
N ALA A 146 6.13 -0.04 -33.84
CA ALA A 146 6.05 -0.57 -35.20
C ALA A 146 7.34 -1.32 -35.61
N ILE A 147 8.50 -0.84 -35.19
CA ILE A 147 9.80 -1.47 -35.43
C ILE A 147 9.90 -2.81 -34.69
N ILE A 148 9.61 -2.84 -33.38
CA ILE A 148 9.64 -4.07 -32.58
C ILE A 148 8.62 -5.09 -33.08
N LEU A 149 7.40 -4.66 -33.43
CA LEU A 149 6.39 -5.53 -34.01
C LEU A 149 6.84 -6.13 -35.35
N ALA A 150 7.58 -5.37 -36.16
CA ALA A 150 8.17 -5.89 -37.40
C ALA A 150 9.25 -6.96 -37.12
N LEU A 151 10.07 -6.76 -36.09
CA LEU A 151 11.08 -7.75 -35.65
C LEU A 151 10.45 -9.04 -35.12
N LEU A 152 9.27 -8.96 -34.50
CA LEU A 152 8.53 -10.11 -33.97
C LEU A 152 7.72 -10.88 -35.03
N LYS A 153 7.56 -10.36 -36.25
CA LYS A 153 6.76 -11.03 -37.30
C LYS A 153 7.44 -12.28 -37.87
N PRO A 154 8.69 -12.23 -38.39
CA PRO A 154 9.39 -13.42 -38.87
C PRO A 154 9.69 -14.42 -37.75
N HIS A 155 9.64 -15.71 -38.04
CA HIS A 155 9.86 -16.76 -37.04
C HIS A 155 11.27 -16.69 -36.43
N ASP A 156 12.30 -16.62 -37.26
CA ASP A 156 13.71 -16.64 -36.82
C ASP A 156 14.07 -15.43 -35.95
N THR A 157 13.58 -14.24 -36.29
CA THR A 157 13.89 -13.00 -35.57
C THR A 157 13.00 -12.80 -34.34
N ARG A 158 11.82 -13.42 -34.29
CA ARG A 158 10.94 -13.35 -33.11
C ARG A 158 11.64 -13.89 -31.88
N THR A 159 12.22 -15.08 -31.98
CA THR A 159 12.95 -15.71 -30.86
C THR A 159 14.12 -14.87 -30.40
N GLN A 160 14.92 -14.35 -31.35
CA GLN A 160 16.05 -13.46 -31.03
C GLN A 160 15.60 -12.16 -30.37
N THR A 161 14.49 -11.57 -30.83
CA THR A 161 13.94 -10.32 -30.26
C THR A 161 13.41 -10.54 -28.85
N LEU A 162 12.71 -11.65 -28.59
CA LEU A 162 12.24 -12.00 -27.25
C LEU A 162 13.41 -12.25 -26.30
N LEU A 163 14.41 -13.01 -26.75
CA LEU A 163 15.62 -13.25 -25.97
C LEU A 163 16.37 -11.94 -25.67
N TRP A 164 16.43 -11.02 -26.63
CA TRP A 164 17.01 -9.69 -26.43
C TRP A 164 16.25 -8.91 -25.35
N ILE A 165 14.90 -8.92 -25.37
CA ILE A 165 14.07 -8.27 -24.35
C ILE A 165 14.35 -8.88 -22.96
N GLU A 166 14.38 -10.20 -22.87
CA GLU A 166 14.62 -10.92 -21.62
C GLU A 166 16.01 -10.61 -21.04
N LYS A 167 17.07 -10.71 -21.85
CA LYS A 167 18.44 -10.36 -21.43
C LYS A 167 18.57 -8.87 -21.08
N CYS A 168 17.90 -8.00 -21.84
CA CYS A 168 17.86 -6.57 -21.54
C CYS A 168 17.25 -6.35 -20.14
N LEU A 169 16.09 -6.93 -19.85
CA LEU A 169 15.46 -6.81 -18.52
C LEU A 169 16.32 -7.39 -17.39
N ASP A 170 16.98 -8.53 -17.62
CA ASP A 170 17.91 -9.11 -16.64
C ASP A 170 19.09 -8.18 -16.34
N SER A 171 19.63 -7.48 -17.35
CA SER A 171 20.71 -6.51 -17.15
C SER A 171 20.32 -5.30 -16.29
N PHE A 172 19.01 -5.03 -16.15
CA PHE A 172 18.48 -3.95 -15.29
C PHE A 172 17.93 -4.45 -13.95
N LYS A 173 18.07 -5.73 -13.58
CA LYS A 173 17.44 -6.29 -12.36
C LYS A 173 17.83 -5.58 -11.06
N ASP A 174 19.05 -5.05 -10.98
CA ASP A 174 19.54 -4.35 -9.78
C ASP A 174 18.90 -2.96 -9.59
N ARG A 175 18.17 -2.45 -10.59
CA ARG A 175 17.54 -1.13 -10.58
C ARG A 175 16.41 -1.03 -9.55
N ALA A 176 15.73 -2.13 -9.25
CA ALA A 176 14.66 -2.18 -8.24
C ALA A 176 15.17 -2.36 -6.79
N LYS A 177 16.48 -2.58 -6.59
CA LYS A 177 17.04 -2.75 -5.25
C LYS A 177 17.08 -1.42 -4.49
N THR A 178 16.62 -1.42 -3.24
CA THR A 178 16.57 -0.22 -2.36
C THR A 178 17.92 0.48 -2.26
N TRP A 179 19.01 -0.27 -2.05
CA TRP A 179 20.37 0.28 -1.98
C TRP A 179 20.80 1.00 -3.27
N THR A 180 20.40 0.51 -4.44
CA THR A 180 20.71 1.16 -5.73
C THR A 180 20.06 2.54 -5.81
N ASN A 181 18.81 2.64 -5.33
CA ASN A 181 18.11 3.92 -5.24
C ASN A 181 18.77 4.84 -4.19
N GLU A 182 19.10 4.34 -3.00
CA GLU A 182 19.76 5.10 -1.92
C GLU A 182 21.15 5.64 -2.29
N MET A 183 22.01 4.80 -2.88
CA MET A 183 23.35 5.18 -3.35
C MET A 183 23.32 6.29 -4.40
N MET A 184 22.34 6.25 -5.32
CA MET A 184 22.17 7.30 -6.32
C MET A 184 21.91 8.66 -5.66
N PHE A 185 21.18 8.68 -4.54
CA PHE A 185 20.92 9.91 -3.78
C PHE A 185 22.15 10.38 -2.99
N MET A 186 22.92 9.47 -2.39
CA MET A 186 24.09 9.83 -1.57
C MET A 186 25.28 10.31 -2.39
N THR A 187 25.58 9.64 -3.50
CA THR A 187 26.81 9.87 -4.26
C THR A 187 26.63 10.86 -5.41
N GLY A 188 25.38 11.22 -5.76
CA GLY A 188 25.05 11.99 -6.96
C GLY A 188 25.52 11.33 -8.27
N SER A 189 26.14 10.15 -8.17
CA SER A 189 26.65 9.38 -9.28
C SER A 189 25.48 8.56 -9.78
N ALA A 190 24.99 8.96 -10.96
CA ALA A 190 24.12 8.10 -11.73
C ALA A 190 24.89 6.79 -11.96
N HIS A 191 24.56 5.72 -11.25
CA HIS A 191 24.75 4.40 -11.81
C HIS A 191 23.75 4.25 -12.97
N ASN A 192 24.14 4.90 -14.07
CA ASN A 192 24.33 4.32 -15.38
C ASN A 192 23.06 3.96 -16.20
N SER A 193 21.87 3.79 -15.62
CA SER A 193 20.66 3.44 -16.37
C SER A 193 19.67 4.61 -16.59
N SER A 194 19.40 4.96 -17.85
CA SER A 194 18.37 5.94 -18.24
C SER A 194 16.96 5.56 -17.75
N ASP A 195 16.29 6.48 -17.05
CA ASP A 195 14.87 6.35 -16.66
C ASP A 195 13.96 6.37 -17.89
N GLY A 196 14.27 7.24 -18.86
CA GLY A 196 13.53 7.34 -20.11
C GLY A 196 13.53 6.03 -20.91
N PHE A 197 14.66 5.33 -20.92
CA PHE A 197 14.79 4.01 -21.54
C PHE A 197 13.75 3.01 -21.02
N MET A 198 13.64 2.86 -19.70
CA MET A 198 12.78 1.82 -19.12
C MET A 198 11.29 2.16 -19.25
N ILE A 199 10.92 3.44 -19.17
CA ILE A 199 9.53 3.86 -19.39
C ILE A 199 9.13 3.67 -20.86
N ASN A 200 9.99 4.05 -21.81
CA ASN A 200 9.71 3.82 -23.23
C ASN A 200 9.63 2.32 -23.57
N LEU A 201 10.51 1.50 -22.99
CA LEU A 201 10.46 0.03 -23.15
C LEU A 201 9.13 -0.52 -22.61
N SER A 202 8.73 -0.08 -21.41
CA SER A 202 7.44 -0.44 -20.82
C SER A 202 6.28 -0.06 -21.72
N SER A 203 6.29 1.16 -22.27
CA SER A 203 5.25 1.65 -23.18
C SER A 203 5.14 0.84 -24.48
N VAL A 204 6.27 0.39 -25.03
CA VAL A 204 6.27 -0.50 -26.20
C VAL A 204 5.73 -1.89 -25.88
N LEU A 205 6.15 -2.48 -24.76
CA LEU A 205 5.66 -3.78 -24.32
C LEU A 205 4.15 -3.76 -23.99
N LEU A 206 3.68 -2.67 -23.37
CA LEU A 206 2.26 -2.41 -23.16
C LEU A 206 1.46 -2.40 -24.48
N LYS A 207 1.97 -1.73 -25.52
CA LYS A 207 1.35 -1.74 -26.85
C LYS A 207 1.33 -3.14 -27.50
N LEU A 208 2.35 -3.97 -27.26
CA LEU A 208 2.36 -5.37 -27.71
C LEU A 208 1.33 -6.23 -26.96
N CYS A 209 1.03 -5.89 -25.70
CA CYS A 209 0.02 -6.56 -24.88
C CYS A 209 -1.42 -6.17 -25.25
N LYS A 210 -1.64 -4.95 -25.76
CA LYS A 210 -2.96 -4.40 -26.12
C LYS A 210 -3.88 -5.35 -26.92
N PRO A 211 -3.41 -6.13 -27.92
CA PRO A 211 -4.28 -7.02 -28.71
C PRO A 211 -4.85 -8.24 -27.97
N PHE A 212 -4.31 -8.58 -26.79
CA PHE A 212 -4.78 -9.70 -25.97
C PHE A 212 -5.19 -9.31 -24.54
N CYS A 213 -4.70 -8.19 -24.01
CA CYS A 213 -5.17 -7.56 -22.77
C CYS A 213 -6.42 -6.70 -23.03
N ILE A 214 -7.44 -7.32 -23.61
CA ILE A 214 -8.79 -6.76 -23.68
C ILE A 214 -9.59 -7.42 -22.55
N PRO A 215 -10.35 -6.67 -21.73
CA PRO A 215 -11.14 -7.24 -20.65
C PRO A 215 -11.97 -8.44 -21.11
N VAL A 216 -11.87 -9.54 -20.36
CA VAL A 216 -12.62 -10.80 -20.60
C VAL A 216 -12.35 -11.45 -21.97
N SER A 217 -11.21 -11.16 -22.60
CA SER A 217 -10.82 -11.78 -23.88
C SER A 217 -10.32 -13.22 -23.72
N ASN A 218 -10.75 -14.12 -24.61
CA ASN A 218 -10.24 -15.50 -24.69
C ASN A 218 -8.72 -15.58 -24.91
N LYS A 219 -8.09 -14.50 -25.40
CA LYS A 219 -6.62 -14.47 -25.55
C LYS A 219 -5.92 -14.27 -24.21
N LEU A 220 -6.53 -13.58 -23.25
CA LEU A 220 -5.98 -13.37 -21.91
C LEU A 220 -5.92 -14.69 -21.12
N LEU A 221 -6.87 -15.61 -21.35
CA LEU A 221 -6.86 -16.96 -20.78
C LEU A 221 -5.62 -17.80 -21.16
N LYS A 222 -4.90 -17.40 -22.22
CA LYS A 222 -3.67 -18.08 -22.67
C LYS A 222 -2.43 -17.69 -21.87
N VAL A 223 -2.54 -16.70 -20.97
CA VAL A 223 -1.44 -16.29 -20.09
C VAL A 223 -1.33 -17.30 -18.95
N ASP A 224 -0.23 -18.04 -18.93
CA ASP A 224 0.02 -19.12 -17.97
C ASP A 224 0.96 -18.66 -16.84
N ALA A 225 0.48 -18.70 -15.60
CA ALA A 225 1.25 -18.26 -14.43
C ALA A 225 2.51 -19.12 -14.17
N ARG A 226 2.50 -20.39 -14.58
CA ARG A 226 3.62 -21.34 -14.35
C ARG A 226 4.93 -20.87 -14.98
N TYR A 227 4.86 -20.00 -16.00
CA TYR A 227 6.02 -19.38 -16.64
C TYR A 227 6.98 -18.71 -15.64
N CYS A 228 6.45 -18.08 -14.58
CA CYS A 228 7.24 -17.36 -13.59
C CYS A 228 8.07 -18.29 -12.68
N ARG A 229 7.78 -19.59 -12.64
CA ARG A 229 8.50 -20.58 -11.82
C ARG A 229 9.58 -21.35 -12.57
N LEU A 230 9.65 -21.18 -13.90
CA LEU A 230 10.62 -21.87 -14.73
C LEU A 230 12.05 -21.43 -14.39
N LYS A 231 12.99 -22.39 -14.37
CA LYS A 231 14.42 -22.10 -14.31
C LYS A 231 15.10 -22.56 -15.59
N GLN A 232 16.05 -21.76 -16.06
CA GLN A 232 16.90 -22.10 -17.20
C GLN A 232 18.25 -22.59 -16.68
N SER A 233 18.58 -23.87 -16.86
CA SER A 233 19.86 -24.42 -16.40
C SER A 233 21.04 -23.88 -17.24
N GLY A 234 22.06 -23.32 -16.57
CA GLY A 234 23.38 -23.03 -17.17
C GLY A 234 23.74 -21.56 -17.41
N TYR A 235 22.90 -20.59 -17.05
CA TYR A 235 23.24 -19.16 -17.11
C TYR A 235 22.32 -18.32 -16.19
N LYS A 236 22.82 -17.20 -15.63
CA LYS A 236 21.99 -16.20 -14.94
C LYS A 236 20.95 -15.64 -15.92
N SER A 237 19.76 -16.23 -15.94
CA SER A 237 18.71 -15.92 -16.92
C SER A 237 17.63 -15.00 -16.33
N TYR A 238 16.90 -14.32 -17.21
CA TYR A 238 15.71 -13.53 -16.88
C TYR A 238 14.69 -14.31 -16.03
N LEU A 239 14.51 -15.60 -16.32
CA LEU A 239 13.60 -16.48 -15.59
C LEU A 239 14.12 -16.82 -14.19
N GLU A 240 15.42 -17.01 -14.01
CA GLU A 240 16.01 -17.17 -12.68
C GLU A 240 15.80 -15.92 -11.81
N ALA A 241 15.91 -14.72 -12.41
CA ALA A 241 15.65 -13.48 -11.70
C ALA A 241 14.18 -13.42 -11.22
N ILE A 242 13.21 -13.80 -12.04
CA ILE A 242 11.79 -13.86 -11.65
C ILE A 242 11.53 -14.93 -10.62
N ALA A 243 12.10 -16.13 -10.80
CA ALA A 243 11.93 -17.24 -9.87
C ALA A 243 12.56 -16.98 -8.49
N SER A 244 13.41 -15.96 -8.37
CA SER A 244 13.98 -15.48 -7.10
C SER A 244 13.15 -14.41 -6.39
N GLU A 245 12.10 -13.88 -7.03
CA GLU A 245 11.19 -12.91 -6.42
C GLU A 245 10.27 -13.58 -5.39
N ALA A 246 9.68 -12.78 -4.50
CA ALA A 246 8.61 -13.25 -3.63
C ALA A 246 7.35 -13.59 -4.43
N PHE A 247 6.60 -14.60 -4.00
CA PHE A 247 5.34 -15.07 -4.63
C PHE A 247 4.18 -14.90 -3.66
N LEU A 248 2.96 -14.67 -4.19
CA LEU A 248 1.76 -14.41 -3.37
C LEU A 248 1.54 -15.47 -2.28
N ILE A 249 1.84 -16.73 -2.63
CA ILE A 249 1.86 -17.86 -1.70
C ILE A 249 3.26 -18.50 -1.75
N PRO A 250 4.02 -18.44 -0.64
CA PRO A 250 5.25 -19.19 -0.45
C PRO A 250 5.01 -20.70 -0.57
N SER A 251 5.87 -21.39 -1.31
CA SER A 251 5.87 -22.85 -1.37
C SER A 251 6.57 -23.40 -0.12
N GLU A 252 5.81 -23.91 0.86
CA GLU A 252 6.34 -24.58 2.06
C GLU A 252 6.93 -25.95 1.70
N GLN A 253 8.26 -26.06 1.67
CA GLN A 253 9.01 -27.28 1.32
C GLN A 253 8.71 -27.76 -0.13
N ILE A 254 9.68 -27.97 -1.01
CA ILE A 254 10.56 -29.13 -1.06
C ILE A 254 11.72 -28.72 -1.98
N ASN A 255 12.93 -29.20 -1.67
CA ASN A 255 14.08 -29.26 -2.58
C ASN A 255 13.80 -30.09 -3.87
N GLY A 256 12.59 -30.09 -4.44
CA GLY A 256 12.16 -31.03 -5.49
C GLY A 256 11.08 -30.56 -6.46
N ASP A 257 10.28 -29.51 -6.19
CA ASP A 257 9.37 -28.92 -7.20
C ASP A 257 10.06 -27.79 -7.98
N LYS A 258 11.32 -28.01 -8.35
CA LYS A 258 12.09 -27.10 -9.22
C LYS A 258 11.95 -27.61 -10.64
N PHE A 259 11.13 -26.94 -11.44
CA PHE A 259 11.03 -27.18 -12.88
C PHE A 259 12.28 -26.61 -13.56
N GLU A 260 13.32 -27.44 -13.66
CA GLU A 260 14.53 -27.15 -14.43
C GLU A 260 14.28 -27.49 -15.90
N ILE A 261 14.18 -26.46 -16.76
CA ILE A 261 14.19 -26.67 -18.20
C ILE A 261 15.65 -26.74 -18.65
N ASN A 262 16.04 -27.90 -19.19
CA ASN A 262 17.37 -28.14 -19.71
C ASN A 262 17.53 -27.49 -21.11
N PHE A 263 17.77 -26.17 -21.13
CA PHE A 263 17.89 -25.37 -22.37
C PHE A 263 19.24 -25.55 -23.11
N MET A 264 20.16 -26.36 -22.58
CA MET A 264 21.59 -26.33 -22.90
C MET A 264 22.01 -27.02 -24.22
N THR A 265 21.12 -27.31 -25.18
CA THR A 265 21.59 -28.00 -26.42
C THR A 265 20.88 -27.67 -27.75
N GLN A 266 20.08 -26.61 -27.88
CA GLN A 266 19.45 -26.32 -29.20
C GLN A 266 19.41 -24.87 -29.68
N CYS A 267 20.01 -23.89 -28.98
CA CYS A 267 20.17 -22.54 -29.52
C CYS A 267 21.49 -22.31 -30.29
N PHE A 268 22.41 -23.29 -30.32
CA PHE A 268 23.70 -23.20 -31.02
C PHE A 268 23.84 -24.09 -32.27
N ALA A 269 22.81 -24.83 -32.67
CA ALA A 269 22.85 -25.62 -33.91
C ALA A 269 22.02 -24.94 -35.01
N ILE A 270 22.70 -24.54 -36.08
CA ILE A 270 22.14 -23.99 -37.30
C ILE A 270 21.33 -25.07 -38.04
N ALA A 271 20.17 -24.65 -38.56
CA ALA A 271 19.39 -25.23 -39.66
C ALA A 271 18.57 -26.52 -39.43
N SER A 272 17.39 -26.48 -40.06
CA SER A 272 16.38 -27.53 -40.26
C SER A 272 15.33 -27.73 -39.14
N GLU A 273 14.10 -27.42 -39.54
CA GLU A 273 12.80 -28.03 -39.22
C GLU A 273 12.41 -28.30 -37.75
N ALA A 274 11.25 -27.72 -37.40
CA ALA A 274 10.46 -27.92 -36.19
C ALA A 274 11.10 -27.46 -34.87
N PHE A 275 10.76 -26.25 -34.44
CA PHE A 275 10.84 -25.90 -33.02
C PHE A 275 9.79 -26.75 -32.28
N LEU A 276 10.24 -27.83 -31.64
CA LEU A 276 9.56 -28.41 -30.50
C LEU A 276 9.58 -27.33 -29.41
N ILE A 277 8.45 -26.63 -29.21
CA ILE A 277 8.18 -25.98 -27.91
C ILE A 277 8.38 -27.07 -26.86
N PRO A 278 9.20 -26.88 -25.80
CA PRO A 278 9.35 -27.91 -24.79
C PRO A 278 7.96 -28.23 -24.22
N SER A 279 7.37 -29.35 -24.64
CA SER A 279 6.13 -29.85 -24.07
C SER A 279 6.54 -30.70 -22.88
N GLU A 280 6.70 -30.06 -21.72
CA GLU A 280 6.93 -30.78 -20.47
C GLU A 280 5.60 -31.06 -19.78
N GLN A 281 5.52 -32.22 -19.13
CA GLN A 281 4.43 -32.54 -18.22
C GLN A 281 4.77 -31.92 -16.86
N ILE A 282 4.20 -30.76 -16.57
CA ILE A 282 4.25 -30.15 -15.24
C ILE A 282 3.05 -30.71 -14.48
N ASN A 283 3.27 -31.59 -13.50
CA ASN A 283 2.21 -32.27 -12.74
C ASN A 283 1.21 -33.07 -13.61
N GLY A 284 1.66 -33.66 -14.73
CA GLY A 284 0.82 -34.42 -15.66
C GLY A 284 0.15 -33.57 -16.76
N ASP A 285 0.22 -32.24 -16.68
CA ASP A 285 -0.39 -31.32 -17.64
C ASP A 285 0.63 -30.81 -18.67
N LYS A 286 0.21 -30.76 -19.95
CA LYS A 286 1.03 -30.23 -21.04
C LYS A 286 1.21 -28.71 -20.87
N PHE A 287 2.45 -28.26 -20.66
CA PHE A 287 2.81 -26.85 -20.64
C PHE A 287 3.53 -26.45 -21.94
N GLU A 288 3.10 -25.35 -22.57
CA GLU A 288 3.73 -24.81 -23.78
C GLU A 288 3.96 -23.30 -23.62
N ILE A 289 5.22 -22.88 -23.75
CA ILE A 289 5.58 -21.47 -23.69
C ILE A 289 5.02 -20.75 -24.92
N ASN A 290 4.21 -19.72 -24.68
CA ASN A 290 3.60 -18.92 -25.73
C ASN A 290 3.98 -17.44 -25.63
N PHE A 291 3.95 -16.75 -26.78
CA PHE A 291 4.30 -15.33 -26.88
C PHE A 291 3.49 -14.42 -25.95
N MET A 292 2.18 -14.69 -25.75
CA MET A 292 1.32 -13.85 -24.90
C MET A 292 1.79 -13.88 -23.45
N THR A 293 2.15 -15.08 -22.96
CA THR A 293 2.68 -15.26 -21.60
C THR A 293 4.02 -14.55 -21.44
N GLN A 294 4.95 -14.76 -22.37
CA GLN A 294 6.27 -14.09 -22.34
C GLN A 294 6.13 -12.57 -22.37
N CYS A 295 5.31 -12.05 -23.28
CA CYS A 295 5.07 -10.61 -23.42
C CYS A 295 4.40 -10.01 -22.18
N PHE A 296 3.41 -10.71 -21.60
CA PHE A 296 2.71 -10.28 -20.38
C PHE A 296 3.66 -10.17 -19.19
N VAL A 297 4.46 -11.19 -18.94
CA VAL A 297 5.43 -11.22 -17.82
C VAL A 297 6.58 -10.23 -18.05
N ALA A 298 7.09 -10.11 -19.29
CA ALA A 298 8.07 -9.09 -19.67
C ALA A 298 7.54 -7.67 -19.44
N THR A 299 6.27 -7.42 -19.75
CA THR A 299 5.63 -6.11 -19.54
C THR A 299 5.55 -5.78 -18.05
N HIS A 300 5.10 -6.72 -17.21
CA HIS A 300 5.09 -6.53 -15.75
C HIS A 300 6.50 -6.30 -15.19
N LYS A 301 7.51 -7.05 -15.65
CA LYS A 301 8.89 -6.86 -15.19
C LYS A 301 9.45 -5.51 -15.65
N ALA A 302 9.12 -5.06 -16.86
CA ALA A 302 9.50 -3.74 -17.36
C ALA A 302 8.85 -2.61 -16.55
N LEU A 303 7.56 -2.72 -16.21
CA LEU A 303 6.87 -1.76 -15.33
C LEU A 303 7.49 -1.72 -13.92
N HIS A 304 7.85 -2.87 -13.38
CA HIS A 304 8.51 -2.97 -12.08
C HIS A 304 9.88 -2.29 -12.07
N LEU A 305 10.70 -2.51 -13.10
CA LEU A 305 12.04 -1.89 -13.21
C LEU A 305 11.97 -0.42 -13.70
N GLY A 306 10.92 -0.06 -14.42
CA GLY A 306 10.71 1.25 -15.04
C GLY A 306 9.80 2.14 -14.21
N PHE A 307 8.49 1.98 -14.40
CA PHE A 307 7.46 2.84 -13.80
C PHE A 307 7.60 2.93 -12.27
N ARG A 308 7.66 1.81 -11.56
CA ARG A 308 7.73 1.80 -10.09
C ARG A 308 8.96 2.55 -9.58
N VAL A 309 10.15 2.26 -10.11
CA VAL A 309 11.41 2.91 -9.69
C VAL A 309 11.35 4.42 -9.92
N VAL A 310 10.84 4.85 -11.08
CA VAL A 310 10.71 6.28 -11.39
C VAL A 310 9.65 6.94 -10.50
N HIS A 311 8.55 6.26 -10.22
CA HIS A 311 7.49 6.72 -9.31
C HIS A 311 7.99 6.91 -7.87
N GLU A 312 8.74 5.95 -7.31
CA GLU A 312 9.32 6.08 -5.96
C GLU A 312 10.27 7.29 -5.87
N ARG A 313 11.12 7.48 -6.88
CA ARG A 313 12.00 8.65 -6.98
C ARG A 313 11.21 9.95 -7.10
N PHE A 314 10.12 9.93 -7.85
CA PHE A 314 9.23 11.07 -8.02
C PHE A 314 8.56 11.47 -6.69
N LEU A 315 8.02 10.52 -5.92
CA LEU A 315 7.43 10.80 -4.61
C LEU A 315 8.45 11.34 -3.61
N LYS A 316 9.71 10.89 -3.68
CA LYS A 316 10.79 11.48 -2.87
C LYS A 316 11.09 12.91 -3.30
N LEU A 317 11.19 13.17 -4.60
CA LEU A 317 11.40 14.51 -5.13
C LEU A 317 10.30 15.49 -4.69
N VAL A 318 9.03 15.05 -4.68
CA VAL A 318 7.90 15.85 -4.16
C VAL A 318 8.09 16.19 -2.69
N ARG A 319 8.50 15.23 -1.85
CA ARG A 319 8.78 15.47 -0.43
C ARG A 319 9.92 16.45 -0.23
N ASP A 320 11.02 16.27 -0.96
CA ASP A 320 12.19 17.15 -0.88
C ASP A 320 11.85 18.57 -1.33
N LEU A 321 11.04 18.72 -2.39
CA LEU A 321 10.54 20.02 -2.85
C LEU A 321 9.70 20.74 -1.79
N ASN A 322 8.77 20.03 -1.15
CA ASN A 322 7.94 20.61 -0.08
C ASN A 322 8.79 21.07 1.11
N GLN A 323 9.81 20.30 1.48
CA GLN A 323 10.76 20.69 2.54
C GLN A 323 11.58 21.92 2.14
N MET A 324 12.14 21.94 0.92
CA MET A 324 12.88 23.09 0.41
C MET A 324 12.02 24.35 0.32
N GLN A 325 10.74 24.22 -0.05
CA GLN A 325 9.79 25.33 -0.09
C GLN A 325 9.49 25.89 1.30
N SER A 326 9.32 25.04 2.32
CA SER A 326 9.16 25.48 3.71
C SER A 326 10.38 26.27 4.19
N LEU A 327 11.58 25.72 3.99
CA LEU A 327 12.83 26.38 4.35
C LEU A 327 13.02 27.71 3.62
N TYR A 328 12.69 27.76 2.33
CA TYR A 328 12.77 29.00 1.55
C TYR A 328 11.85 30.07 2.12
N ASN A 329 10.60 29.72 2.46
CA ASN A 329 9.64 30.67 3.03
C ASN A 329 10.09 31.18 4.41
N GLU A 330 10.68 30.31 5.24
CA GLU A 330 11.22 30.68 6.56
C GLU A 330 12.41 31.64 6.44
N MET A 331 13.36 31.35 5.57
CA MET A 331 14.55 32.19 5.36
C MET A 331 14.20 33.54 4.72
N ASN A 332 13.27 33.54 3.76
CA ASN A 332 12.83 34.76 3.07
C ASN A 332 12.02 35.69 3.99
N ALA A 333 11.38 35.14 5.04
CA ALA A 333 10.69 35.95 6.07
C ALA A 333 11.67 36.65 7.04
N GLN A 334 12.90 36.17 7.15
CA GLN A 334 13.88 36.64 8.15
C GLN A 334 14.97 37.56 7.57
N SER A 335 15.15 37.65 6.24
CA SER A 335 16.26 38.42 5.62
C SER A 335 15.99 38.83 4.17
N SER A 336 16.57 39.95 3.72
CA SER A 336 16.69 40.30 2.29
C SER A 336 17.69 39.37 1.58
N GLU A 337 17.51 39.14 0.27
CA GLU A 337 18.25 38.16 -0.57
C GLU A 337 19.73 37.96 -0.17
N SER A 338 20.03 36.82 0.45
CA SER A 338 21.38 36.39 0.81
C SER A 338 21.88 35.27 -0.12
N GLU A 339 23.20 35.06 -0.19
CA GLU A 339 23.83 33.99 -1.01
C GLU A 339 23.25 32.57 -0.73
N PRO A 340 22.94 32.19 0.53
CA PRO A 340 22.26 30.93 0.83
C PRO A 340 20.86 30.83 0.21
N ILE A 341 20.07 31.92 0.21
CA ILE A 341 18.73 31.96 -0.38
C ILE A 341 18.81 31.77 -1.90
N GLN A 342 19.78 32.41 -2.56
CA GLN A 342 20.01 32.23 -4.00
C GLN A 342 20.44 30.79 -4.35
N THR A 343 21.27 30.17 -3.50
CA THR A 343 21.70 28.78 -3.67
C THR A 343 20.52 27.81 -3.50
N LEU A 344 19.69 28.02 -2.49
CA LEU A 344 18.47 27.25 -2.26
C LEU A 344 17.49 27.39 -3.43
N ARG A 345 17.31 28.61 -3.95
CA ARG A 345 16.47 28.89 -5.13
C ARG A 345 16.96 28.13 -6.37
N LYS A 346 18.27 28.17 -6.67
CA LYS A 346 18.85 27.42 -7.80
C LYS A 346 18.65 25.90 -7.64
N ARG A 347 18.77 25.38 -6.42
CA ARG A 347 18.51 23.95 -6.11
C ARG A 347 17.03 23.60 -6.28
N MET A 348 16.14 24.47 -5.83
CA MET A 348 14.69 24.33 -6.00
C MET A 348 14.31 24.35 -7.49
N ASP A 349 14.81 25.31 -8.27
CA ASP A 349 14.56 25.39 -9.72
C ASP A 349 14.97 24.11 -10.44
N ARG A 350 16.17 23.56 -10.14
CA ARG A 350 16.62 22.27 -10.69
C ARG A 350 15.68 21.12 -10.32
N SER A 351 15.19 21.10 -9.09
CA SER A 351 14.30 20.06 -8.59
C SER A 351 12.90 20.18 -9.22
N VAL A 352 12.41 21.40 -9.46
CA VAL A 352 11.15 21.64 -10.19
C VAL A 352 11.29 21.22 -11.67
N THR A 353 12.42 21.51 -12.32
CA THR A 353 12.70 21.02 -13.69
C THR A 353 12.60 19.49 -13.76
N GLN A 354 13.21 18.78 -12.80
CA GLN A 354 13.12 17.32 -12.71
C GLN A 354 11.68 16.85 -12.46
N PHE A 355 10.95 17.54 -11.57
CA PHE A 355 9.57 17.23 -11.26
C PHE A 355 8.68 17.32 -12.49
N LEU A 356 8.74 18.43 -13.23
CA LEU A 356 7.93 18.63 -14.45
C LEU A 356 8.28 17.62 -15.53
N ALA A 357 9.57 17.31 -15.71
CA ALA A 357 10.01 16.34 -16.72
C ALA A 357 9.53 14.91 -16.41
N ILE A 358 9.65 14.46 -15.15
CA ILE A 358 9.17 13.14 -14.72
C ILE A 358 7.65 13.07 -14.78
N LYS A 359 6.96 14.10 -14.26
CA LYS A 359 5.51 14.20 -14.32
C LYS A 359 5.02 14.07 -15.76
N THR A 360 5.56 14.86 -16.69
CA THR A 360 5.20 14.82 -18.13
C THR A 360 5.30 13.41 -18.71
N MET A 361 6.38 12.68 -18.37
CA MET A 361 6.59 11.34 -18.90
C MET A 361 5.62 10.31 -18.31
N LEU A 362 5.36 10.37 -17.01
CA LEU A 362 4.48 9.42 -16.32
C LEU A 362 2.99 9.71 -16.56
N THR A 363 2.62 10.95 -16.88
CA THR A 363 1.23 11.36 -17.12
C THR A 363 0.89 11.54 -18.59
N GLU A 364 1.66 10.94 -19.50
CA GLU A 364 1.31 10.89 -20.92
C GLU A 364 0.02 10.05 -21.09
N ASN A 365 -0.95 10.58 -21.84
CA ASN A 365 -2.32 10.02 -21.85
C ASN A 365 -2.38 8.58 -22.39
N ASP A 366 -1.68 8.28 -23.49
CA ASP A 366 -1.72 6.93 -24.10
C ASP A 366 -0.99 5.89 -23.22
N PHE A 367 0.12 6.28 -22.59
CA PHE A 367 0.79 5.48 -21.57
C PHE A 367 -0.12 5.19 -20.38
N LEU A 368 -0.77 6.21 -19.80
CA LEU A 368 -1.70 6.04 -18.67
C LEU A 368 -2.86 5.12 -19.02
N GLU A 369 -3.54 5.38 -20.15
CA GLU A 369 -4.70 4.60 -20.58
C GLU A 369 -4.31 3.14 -20.87
N THR A 370 -3.23 2.92 -21.61
CA THR A 370 -2.79 1.55 -21.95
C THR A 370 -2.32 0.79 -20.71
N THR A 371 -1.64 1.46 -19.77
CA THR A 371 -1.22 0.85 -18.49
C THR A 371 -2.42 0.51 -17.61
N LEU A 372 -3.43 1.39 -17.55
CA LEU A 372 -4.67 1.13 -16.82
C LEU A 372 -5.42 -0.08 -17.36
N ILE A 373 -5.61 -0.17 -18.69
CA ILE A 373 -6.25 -1.32 -19.34
C ILE A 373 -5.46 -2.61 -19.10
N PHE A 374 -4.13 -2.54 -19.12
CA PHE A 374 -3.26 -3.67 -18.81
C PHE A 374 -3.42 -4.14 -17.36
N HIS A 375 -3.50 -3.22 -16.40
CA HIS A 375 -3.76 -3.56 -14.99
C HIS A 375 -5.18 -4.05 -14.74
N ILE A 376 -6.20 -3.53 -15.44
CA ILE A 376 -7.57 -4.08 -15.41
C ILE A 376 -7.55 -5.53 -15.89
N SER A 377 -6.87 -5.80 -17.02
CA SER A 377 -6.71 -7.16 -17.54
C SER A 377 -5.94 -8.05 -16.56
N THR A 378 -4.94 -7.50 -15.87
CA THR A 378 -4.20 -8.21 -14.82
C THR A 378 -5.11 -8.55 -13.63
N ALA A 379 -5.97 -7.63 -13.19
CA ALA A 379 -6.93 -7.87 -12.13
C ALA A 379 -7.93 -8.98 -12.51
N ILE A 380 -8.46 -8.95 -13.74
CA ILE A 380 -9.34 -10.02 -14.27
C ILE A 380 -8.61 -11.37 -14.28
N TRP A 381 -7.36 -11.40 -14.74
CA TRP A 381 -6.53 -12.61 -14.76
C TRP A 381 -6.28 -13.14 -13.34
N LEU A 382 -5.86 -12.30 -12.40
CA LEU A 382 -5.63 -12.68 -10.99
C LEU A 382 -6.91 -13.19 -10.31
N ASN A 383 -8.04 -12.50 -10.51
CA ASN A 383 -9.33 -12.91 -9.96
C ASN A 383 -9.73 -14.29 -10.49
N ASN A 384 -9.51 -14.55 -11.77
CA ASN A 384 -9.78 -15.85 -12.37
C ASN A 384 -8.87 -16.94 -11.81
N LEU A 385 -7.57 -16.67 -11.62
CA LEU A 385 -6.67 -17.64 -10.98
C LEU A 385 -7.11 -17.93 -9.54
N ALA A 386 -7.55 -16.94 -8.79
CA ALA A 386 -7.95 -17.09 -7.39
C ALA A 386 -9.20 -17.96 -7.16
N ILE A 387 -10.06 -18.12 -8.17
CA ILE A 387 -11.30 -18.92 -8.09
C ILE A 387 -11.22 -20.26 -8.83
N ASN A 388 -10.07 -20.59 -9.43
CA ASN A 388 -9.84 -21.86 -10.14
C ASN A 388 -8.79 -22.70 -9.42
N SER A 389 -9.00 -24.02 -9.40
CA SER A 389 -8.17 -24.94 -8.62
C SER A 389 -6.75 -25.06 -9.20
N ASN A 390 -6.66 -25.07 -10.54
CA ASN A 390 -5.44 -25.22 -11.32
C ASN A 390 -5.49 -24.40 -12.63
N GLU A 391 -4.35 -24.28 -13.30
CA GLU A 391 -4.18 -23.47 -14.51
C GLU A 391 -4.95 -24.02 -15.71
N MET A 392 -5.21 -25.33 -15.77
CA MET A 392 -6.02 -25.94 -16.82
C MET A 392 -7.48 -25.52 -16.73
N GLU A 393 -8.04 -25.42 -15.52
CA GLU A 393 -9.39 -24.87 -15.32
C GLU A 393 -9.42 -23.38 -15.62
N ALA A 394 -8.42 -22.65 -15.13
CA ALA A 394 -8.33 -21.20 -15.31
C ALA A 394 -8.23 -20.79 -16.79
N SER A 395 -7.60 -21.61 -17.64
CA SER A 395 -7.43 -21.32 -19.08
C SER A 395 -8.66 -21.60 -19.95
N LYS A 396 -9.71 -22.27 -19.42
CA LYS A 396 -10.91 -22.62 -20.19
C LYS A 396 -11.88 -21.46 -20.37
N ALA A 397 -12.18 -20.74 -19.28
CA ALA A 397 -13.15 -19.65 -19.27
C ALA A 397 -13.01 -18.77 -18.03
N PHE A 398 -13.40 -17.51 -18.15
CA PHE A 398 -13.62 -16.65 -16.99
C PHE A 398 -14.90 -17.07 -16.26
N LYS A 399 -14.78 -17.44 -14.99
CA LYS A 399 -15.92 -17.81 -14.14
C LYS A 399 -16.43 -16.58 -13.37
N PRO A 400 -17.75 -16.47 -13.12
CA PRO A 400 -18.28 -15.44 -12.24
C PRO A 400 -17.79 -15.67 -10.80
N ILE A 401 -17.50 -14.59 -10.09
CA ILE A 401 -17.03 -14.65 -8.70
C ILE A 401 -18.25 -14.75 -7.78
N SER A 402 -18.30 -15.80 -6.96
CA SER A 402 -19.28 -15.97 -5.89
C SER A 402 -18.57 -16.12 -4.55
N LEU A 403 -18.93 -15.28 -3.56
CA LEU A 403 -18.42 -15.35 -2.19
C LEU A 403 -19.51 -15.89 -1.24
N PRO A 404 -19.13 -16.57 -0.13
CA PRO A 404 -17.77 -16.91 0.27
C PRO A 404 -17.19 -18.01 -0.63
N ILE A 405 -15.92 -17.89 -1.00
CA ILE A 405 -15.18 -19.01 -1.60
C ILE A 405 -14.85 -19.93 -0.42
N SER A 406 -15.20 -21.22 -0.53
CA SER A 406 -15.02 -22.20 0.55
C SER A 406 -13.60 -22.14 1.14
N HIS A 407 -13.49 -22.22 2.46
CA HIS A 407 -12.20 -22.28 3.17
C HIS A 407 -11.37 -23.52 2.78
N ASP A 408 -12.02 -24.58 2.27
CA ASP A 408 -11.33 -25.78 1.78
C ASP A 408 -10.72 -25.61 0.36
N PHE A 409 -10.90 -24.44 -0.27
CA PHE A 409 -10.47 -24.19 -1.63
C PHE A 409 -9.16 -23.39 -1.69
N GLU A 410 -8.06 -24.10 -1.94
CA GLU A 410 -6.76 -23.49 -2.26
C GLU A 410 -6.48 -23.49 -3.77
N SER A 411 -6.34 -22.30 -4.36
CA SER A 411 -5.88 -22.18 -5.75
C SER A 411 -4.38 -22.45 -5.84
N GLN A 412 -4.01 -23.53 -6.54
CA GLN A 412 -2.60 -23.84 -6.81
C GLN A 412 -1.96 -22.81 -7.75
N CYS A 413 -2.77 -22.14 -8.58
CA CYS A 413 -2.32 -21.14 -9.54
C CYS A 413 -1.55 -19.99 -8.88
N LEU A 414 -2.00 -19.56 -7.70
CA LEU A 414 -1.45 -18.40 -7.00
C LEU A 414 -0.02 -18.62 -6.51
N LYS A 415 0.42 -19.88 -6.32
CA LYS A 415 1.81 -20.22 -5.96
C LYS A 415 2.80 -19.84 -7.05
N SER A 416 2.33 -19.73 -8.30
CA SER A 416 3.14 -19.37 -9.47
C SER A 416 3.12 -17.87 -9.79
N VAL A 417 2.44 -17.04 -9.00
CA VAL A 417 2.33 -15.59 -9.24
C VAL A 417 3.31 -14.81 -8.36
N PRO A 418 4.29 -14.09 -8.93
CA PRO A 418 5.16 -13.19 -8.18
C PRO A 418 4.39 -12.00 -7.57
N GLU A 419 4.78 -11.57 -6.37
CA GLU A 419 4.14 -10.45 -5.66
C GLU A 419 4.22 -9.14 -6.43
N PHE A 420 5.33 -8.89 -7.14
CA PHE A 420 5.55 -7.64 -7.85
C PHE A 420 4.48 -7.36 -8.93
N ILE A 421 3.82 -8.39 -9.46
CA ILE A 421 2.72 -8.23 -10.43
C ILE A 421 1.55 -7.48 -9.77
N LEU A 422 1.19 -7.86 -8.55
CA LEU A 422 0.14 -7.21 -7.78
C LEU A 422 0.61 -5.86 -7.23
N GLU A 423 1.87 -5.75 -6.81
CA GLU A 423 2.44 -4.47 -6.39
C GLU A 423 2.38 -3.40 -7.49
N ASN A 424 2.70 -3.77 -8.73
CA ASN A 424 2.61 -2.88 -9.89
C ASN A 424 1.18 -2.32 -10.06
N VAL A 425 0.16 -3.16 -9.87
CA VAL A 425 -1.25 -2.74 -9.94
C VAL A 425 -1.52 -1.69 -8.87
N CYS A 426 -1.20 -1.99 -7.60
CA CYS A 426 -1.44 -1.07 -6.49
C CYS A 426 -0.71 0.28 -6.69
N ASP A 427 0.59 0.25 -7.00
CA ASP A 427 1.41 1.46 -7.19
C ASP A 427 0.86 2.35 -8.30
N PHE A 428 0.43 1.75 -9.41
CA PHE A 428 -0.11 2.49 -10.54
C PHE A 428 -1.45 3.14 -10.21
N ILE A 429 -2.37 2.43 -9.55
CA ILE A 429 -3.70 2.98 -9.19
C ILE A 429 -3.57 4.13 -8.19
N THR A 430 -2.70 3.99 -7.18
CA THR A 430 -2.39 5.08 -6.25
C THR A 430 -1.78 6.27 -6.98
N PHE A 431 -0.86 6.05 -7.92
CA PHE A 431 -0.30 7.13 -8.74
C PHE A 431 -1.38 7.87 -9.56
N VAL A 432 -2.25 7.13 -10.25
CA VAL A 432 -3.32 7.72 -11.09
C VAL A 432 -4.25 8.58 -10.24
N LYS A 433 -4.64 8.14 -9.04
CA LYS A 433 -5.45 8.95 -8.12
C LYS A 433 -4.82 10.31 -7.80
N HIS A 434 -3.51 10.33 -7.52
CA HIS A 434 -2.81 11.53 -7.07
C HIS A 434 -2.47 12.49 -8.22
N PHE A 435 -2.14 11.98 -9.41
CA PHE A 435 -1.57 12.79 -10.49
C PHE A 435 -2.44 12.88 -11.76
N SER A 436 -3.43 11.98 -11.95
CA SER A 436 -4.31 11.99 -13.12
C SER A 436 -5.66 11.31 -12.87
N ALA A 437 -6.40 11.75 -11.85
CA ALA A 437 -7.69 11.15 -11.46
C ALA A 437 -8.72 11.09 -12.60
N LYS A 438 -8.64 12.03 -13.56
CA LYS A 438 -9.45 12.06 -14.79
C LYS A 438 -9.37 10.78 -15.62
N THR A 439 -8.29 10.00 -15.50
CA THR A 439 -8.09 8.74 -16.23
C THR A 439 -9.13 7.69 -15.83
N PHE A 440 -9.57 7.69 -14.56
CA PHE A 440 -10.63 6.81 -14.06
C PHE A 440 -12.01 7.14 -14.64
N ALA A 441 -12.21 8.35 -15.14
CA ALA A 441 -13.49 8.82 -15.69
C ALA A 441 -13.64 8.56 -17.19
N LEU A 442 -12.69 7.86 -17.83
CA LEU A 442 -12.78 7.54 -19.26
C LEU A 442 -13.94 6.54 -19.52
N PRO A 443 -14.85 6.80 -20.49
CA PRO A 443 -16.08 6.02 -20.66
C PRO A 443 -15.90 4.52 -20.94
N HIS A 444 -14.76 4.11 -21.48
CA HIS A 444 -14.46 2.73 -21.85
C HIS A 444 -13.67 1.98 -20.76
N ILE A 445 -13.35 2.66 -19.65
CA ILE A 445 -12.62 2.08 -18.53
C ILE A 445 -13.61 1.51 -17.53
N ASP A 446 -13.43 0.23 -17.20
CA ASP A 446 -14.18 -0.47 -16.17
C ASP A 446 -13.25 -0.79 -14.98
N LEU A 447 -13.59 -0.22 -13.82
CA LEU A 447 -12.82 -0.36 -12.58
C LEU A 447 -13.34 -1.50 -11.70
N GLU A 448 -14.48 -2.12 -12.04
CA GLU A 448 -15.09 -3.22 -11.28
C GLU A 448 -14.09 -4.36 -10.94
N PRO A 449 -13.22 -4.80 -11.87
CA PRO A 449 -12.26 -5.87 -11.58
C PRO A 449 -11.30 -5.58 -10.43
N PHE A 450 -10.98 -4.31 -10.17
CA PHE A 450 -10.13 -3.92 -9.05
C PHE A 450 -10.82 -4.09 -7.70
N MET A 451 -12.12 -3.81 -7.62
CA MET A 451 -12.89 -4.07 -6.39
C MET A 451 -12.96 -5.56 -6.08
N SER A 452 -13.21 -6.39 -7.10
CA SER A 452 -13.15 -7.85 -6.97
C SER A 452 -11.78 -8.33 -6.50
N LEU A 453 -10.68 -7.78 -7.06
CA LEU A 453 -9.31 -8.08 -6.65
C LEU A 453 -9.07 -7.73 -5.18
N ILE A 454 -9.50 -6.53 -4.75
CA ILE A 454 -9.37 -6.11 -3.35
C ILE A 454 -10.13 -7.07 -2.44
N ILE A 455 -11.39 -7.39 -2.73
CA ILE A 455 -12.22 -8.25 -1.87
C ILE A 455 -11.65 -9.68 -1.80
N ILE A 456 -11.15 -10.23 -2.92
CA ILE A 456 -10.60 -11.59 -2.99
C ILE A 456 -9.30 -11.73 -2.20
N PHE A 457 -8.39 -10.74 -2.28
CA PHE A 457 -7.02 -10.87 -1.77
C PHE A 457 -6.76 -10.14 -0.45
N MET A 458 -7.37 -8.97 -0.21
CA MET A 458 -7.06 -8.11 0.95
C MET A 458 -7.36 -8.81 2.28
N GLY A 459 -8.48 -9.51 2.35
CA GLY A 459 -8.94 -10.22 3.56
C GLY A 459 -8.49 -11.68 3.65
N SER A 460 -7.75 -12.23 2.68
CA SER A 460 -7.45 -13.66 2.63
C SER A 460 -5.94 -13.93 2.73
N PRO A 461 -5.42 -14.32 3.90
CA PRO A 461 -4.01 -14.71 4.05
C PRO A 461 -3.68 -16.00 3.26
N GLU A 462 -4.67 -16.83 2.97
CA GLU A 462 -4.53 -18.05 2.16
C GLU A 462 -4.18 -17.72 0.69
N ARG A 463 -4.67 -16.59 0.16
CA ARG A 463 -4.40 -16.16 -1.23
C ARG A 463 -3.25 -15.20 -1.38
N LEU A 464 -2.97 -14.43 -0.33
CA LEU A 464 -1.88 -13.47 -0.26
C LEU A 464 -1.29 -13.46 1.15
N LYS A 465 -0.18 -14.17 1.34
CA LYS A 465 0.45 -14.27 2.67
C LYS A 465 1.01 -12.92 3.13
N ASN A 466 1.70 -12.19 2.25
CA ASN A 466 2.40 -10.94 2.57
C ASN A 466 1.43 -9.88 3.16
N PRO A 467 1.58 -9.51 4.45
CA PRO A 467 0.70 -8.54 5.12
C PRO A 467 0.88 -7.11 4.59
N HIS A 468 2.09 -6.74 4.15
CA HIS A 468 2.38 -5.42 3.60
C HIS A 468 1.63 -5.20 2.28
N LEU A 469 1.55 -6.22 1.43
CA LEU A 469 0.83 -6.16 0.16
C LEU A 469 -0.70 -6.15 0.38
N ARG A 470 -1.21 -6.88 1.40
CA ARG A 470 -2.61 -6.78 1.83
C ARG A 470 -2.96 -5.37 2.33
N ALA A 471 -2.07 -4.74 3.10
CA ALA A 471 -2.24 -3.34 3.51
C ALA A 471 -2.23 -2.37 2.31
N LYS A 472 -1.36 -2.62 1.32
CA LYS A 472 -1.31 -1.84 0.08
C LYS A 472 -2.60 -1.95 -0.74
N LEU A 473 -3.30 -3.09 -0.70
CA LEU A 473 -4.65 -3.21 -1.29
C LEU A 473 -5.68 -2.32 -0.58
N ALA A 474 -5.54 -2.09 0.73
CA ALA A 474 -6.40 -1.16 1.46
C ALA A 474 -6.11 0.31 1.08
N GLU A 475 -4.85 0.66 0.80
CA GLU A 475 -4.49 1.96 0.23
C GLU A 475 -5.04 2.12 -1.19
N MET A 476 -4.98 1.07 -2.01
CA MET A 476 -5.60 1.05 -3.34
C MET A 476 -7.12 1.23 -3.28
N LEU A 477 -7.79 0.64 -2.28
CA LEU A 477 -9.22 0.81 -2.05
C LEU A 477 -9.57 2.28 -1.75
N GLU A 478 -8.77 2.95 -0.91
CA GLU A 478 -8.90 4.39 -0.66
C GLU A 478 -8.70 5.20 -1.95
N SER A 479 -7.73 4.83 -2.78
CA SER A 479 -7.46 5.51 -4.05
C SER A 479 -8.62 5.40 -5.06
N LEU A 480 -9.43 4.33 -4.98
CA LEU A 480 -10.61 4.14 -5.81
C LEU A 480 -11.86 4.88 -5.29
N MET A 481 -11.80 5.49 -4.11
CA MET A 481 -12.93 6.28 -3.58
C MET A 481 -13.18 7.54 -4.43
N PRO A 482 -14.44 7.98 -4.56
CA PRO A 482 -14.77 9.24 -5.23
C PRO A 482 -14.09 10.43 -4.53
N SER A 483 -13.56 11.36 -5.34
CA SER A 483 -12.96 12.61 -4.82
C SER A 483 -14.07 13.57 -4.41
N ILE A 484 -14.03 14.06 -3.16
CA ILE A 484 -15.03 15.00 -2.62
C ILE A 484 -15.03 16.34 -3.38
N HIS A 485 -13.92 16.68 -4.05
CA HIS A 485 -13.71 18.01 -4.66
C HIS A 485 -14.03 18.11 -6.17
N ASP A 486 -14.28 17.00 -6.87
CA ASP A 486 -14.46 17.00 -8.34
C ASP A 486 -15.90 16.67 -8.75
N ASN A 487 -16.72 17.70 -8.99
CA ASN A 487 -18.13 17.64 -9.43
C ASN A 487 -18.42 16.80 -10.69
N ILE A 488 -17.41 16.26 -11.38
CA ILE A 488 -17.55 15.57 -12.68
C ILE A 488 -17.23 14.06 -12.58
N SER A 489 -16.51 13.61 -11.53
CA SER A 489 -16.01 12.22 -11.42
C SER A 489 -16.92 11.28 -10.62
N TYR A 490 -18.09 11.74 -10.19
CA TYR A 490 -18.96 11.03 -9.24
C TYR A 490 -19.43 9.65 -9.76
N SER A 491 -19.71 9.47 -11.05
CA SER A 491 -20.51 8.30 -11.46
C SER A 491 -19.77 6.95 -11.49
N ALA A 492 -18.47 6.89 -11.81
CA ALA A 492 -17.81 5.61 -12.04
C ALA A 492 -17.28 4.96 -10.75
N THR A 493 -16.61 5.75 -9.91
CA THR A 493 -16.04 5.28 -8.64
C THR A 493 -17.12 5.09 -7.57
N GLU A 494 -18.16 5.91 -7.53
CA GLU A 494 -19.28 5.70 -6.59
C GLU A 494 -20.06 4.41 -6.87
N ARG A 495 -20.19 4.04 -8.15
CA ARG A 495 -20.81 2.76 -8.57
C ARG A 495 -20.06 1.55 -8.04
N LEU A 496 -18.74 1.64 -7.83
CA LEU A 496 -17.93 0.57 -7.25
C LEU A 496 -18.39 0.21 -5.83
N PHE A 497 -18.86 1.19 -5.06
CA PHE A 497 -19.25 0.99 -3.67
C PHE A 497 -20.76 0.80 -3.49
N THR A 498 -21.55 0.94 -4.54
CA THR A 498 -23.03 0.85 -4.49
C THR A 498 -23.57 -0.31 -5.31
N ASN A 499 -23.01 -0.56 -6.50
CA ASN A 499 -23.57 -1.54 -7.46
C ASN A 499 -22.72 -2.81 -7.63
N HIS A 500 -21.52 -2.88 -7.06
CA HIS A 500 -20.64 -4.03 -7.24
C HIS A 500 -21.25 -5.30 -6.61
N PRO A 501 -21.23 -6.46 -7.30
CA PRO A 501 -21.90 -7.69 -6.84
C PRO A 501 -21.44 -8.19 -5.46
N LEU A 502 -20.19 -7.90 -5.09
CA LEU A 502 -19.56 -8.35 -3.84
C LEU A 502 -19.57 -7.29 -2.72
N ASN A 503 -20.37 -6.22 -2.83
CA ASN A 503 -20.38 -5.13 -1.85
C ASN A 503 -20.58 -5.59 -0.40
N ASN A 504 -21.40 -6.62 -0.16
CA ASN A 504 -21.65 -7.18 1.16
C ASN A 504 -20.42 -7.79 1.85
N GLU A 505 -19.37 -8.11 1.08
CA GLU A 505 -18.11 -8.67 1.60
C GLU A 505 -17.04 -7.61 1.84
N LEU A 506 -17.25 -6.36 1.39
CA LEU A 506 -16.26 -5.30 1.51
C LEU A 506 -15.95 -4.93 2.97
N ILE A 507 -16.99 -4.73 3.80
CA ILE A 507 -16.84 -4.44 5.23
C ILE A 507 -16.15 -5.58 5.98
N PRO A 508 -16.60 -6.85 5.88
CA PRO A 508 -15.88 -7.99 6.46
C PRO A 508 -14.41 -8.04 6.06
N THR A 509 -14.12 -7.86 4.77
CA THR A 509 -12.75 -7.91 4.24
C THR A 509 -11.87 -6.79 4.81
N LEU A 510 -12.40 -5.56 4.87
CA LEU A 510 -11.68 -4.40 5.40
C LEU A 510 -11.39 -4.55 6.90
N ILE A 511 -12.36 -5.01 7.68
CA ILE A 511 -12.18 -5.28 9.11
C ILE A 511 -11.19 -6.45 9.30
N HIS A 512 -11.24 -7.47 8.45
CA HIS A 512 -10.31 -8.59 8.52
C HIS A 512 -8.86 -8.16 8.31
N VAL A 513 -8.56 -7.35 7.28
CA VAL A 513 -7.20 -6.85 7.09
C VAL A 513 -6.76 -5.92 8.23
N PHE A 514 -7.68 -5.09 8.75
CA PHE A 514 -7.41 -4.21 9.90
C PHE A 514 -6.95 -4.99 11.13
N VAL A 515 -7.61 -6.11 11.43
CA VAL A 515 -7.30 -6.98 12.57
C VAL A 515 -6.10 -7.88 12.29
N SER A 516 -6.00 -8.49 11.10
CA SER A 516 -4.98 -9.49 10.80
C SER A 516 -3.56 -8.92 10.66
N ILE A 517 -3.40 -7.62 10.40
CA ILE A 517 -2.08 -6.95 10.44
C ILE A 517 -1.46 -6.96 11.85
N GLU A 518 -2.27 -7.09 12.91
CA GLU A 518 -1.79 -7.18 14.30
C GLU A 518 -1.14 -8.54 14.61
N ILE A 519 -1.69 -9.62 14.05
CA ILE A 519 -1.25 -11.00 14.33
C ILE A 519 -0.13 -11.37 13.35
N SER A 520 1.09 -10.90 13.64
CA SER A 520 2.28 -11.23 12.84
C SER A 520 2.94 -12.57 13.22
N ASP A 521 2.49 -13.22 14.30
CA ASP A 521 3.03 -14.52 14.73
C ASP A 521 2.70 -15.68 13.77
N ALA A 522 1.65 -15.55 12.94
CA ALA A 522 1.28 -16.60 11.98
C ALA A 522 2.01 -16.49 10.63
N SER A 523 2.57 -15.32 10.28
CA SER A 523 3.15 -15.05 8.95
C SER A 523 4.68 -15.13 8.89
N GLY A 524 5.38 -15.24 10.02
CA GLY A 524 6.85 -15.29 10.08
C GLY A 524 7.56 -13.97 9.70
N GLU A 525 6.88 -13.05 9.01
CA GLU A 525 7.32 -11.68 8.75
C GLU A 525 6.66 -10.72 9.75
N SER A 526 7.45 -10.12 10.63
CA SER A 526 6.96 -9.17 11.64
C SER A 526 6.79 -7.78 11.03
N VAL A 527 5.56 -7.24 11.04
CA VAL A 527 5.32 -5.82 10.77
C VAL A 527 5.87 -5.01 11.94
N ALA A 528 6.71 -4.00 11.67
CA ALA A 528 7.21 -3.13 12.73
C ALA A 528 6.05 -2.44 13.46
N PHE A 529 6.11 -2.37 14.79
CA PHE A 529 4.98 -1.94 15.63
C PHE A 529 4.38 -0.60 15.19
N GLU A 530 5.18 0.39 14.80
CA GLU A 530 4.68 1.70 14.34
C GLU A 530 4.12 1.67 12.90
N GLN A 531 4.63 0.77 12.06
CA GLN A 531 4.26 0.66 10.66
C GLN A 531 2.79 0.24 10.48
N LYS A 532 2.25 -0.54 11.42
CA LYS A 532 0.84 -0.99 11.41
C LYS A 532 -0.14 0.18 11.46
N PHE A 533 0.17 1.25 12.17
CA PHE A 533 -0.68 2.44 12.24
C PHE A 533 -0.69 3.18 10.90
N GLY A 534 0.45 3.20 10.20
CA GLY A 534 0.55 3.70 8.83
C GLY A 534 -0.41 2.97 7.88
N TYR A 535 -0.50 1.64 8.00
CA TYR A 535 -1.43 0.82 7.22
C TYR A 535 -2.91 1.05 7.55
N ARG A 536 -3.25 1.37 8.80
CA ARG A 536 -4.63 1.64 9.21
C ARG A 536 -5.14 3.00 8.74
N LYS A 537 -4.25 3.97 8.47
CA LYS A 537 -4.63 5.32 8.02
C LYS A 537 -5.61 5.34 6.83
N PRO A 538 -5.35 4.68 5.68
CA PRO A 538 -6.31 4.62 4.59
C PRO A 538 -7.61 3.88 4.98
N MET A 539 -7.52 2.85 5.83
CA MET A 539 -8.68 2.08 6.27
C MET A 539 -9.69 2.92 7.05
N TYR A 540 -9.23 3.84 7.91
CA TYR A 540 -10.12 4.76 8.64
C TYR A 540 -10.94 5.64 7.69
N ILE A 541 -10.32 6.13 6.60
CA ILE A 541 -10.97 6.96 5.58
C ILE A 541 -12.05 6.14 4.88
N VAL A 542 -11.71 4.91 4.46
CA VAL A 542 -12.64 4.00 3.78
C VAL A 542 -13.79 3.61 4.72
N LEU A 543 -13.52 3.21 5.96
CA LEU A 543 -14.53 2.83 6.95
C LEU A 543 -15.56 3.95 7.17
N LYS A 544 -15.09 5.20 7.30
CA LYS A 544 -15.98 6.36 7.46
C LYS A 544 -16.87 6.58 6.24
N TYR A 545 -16.31 6.44 5.03
CA TYR A 545 -17.09 6.54 3.80
C TYR A 545 -18.14 5.43 3.70
N LEU A 546 -17.77 4.18 3.98
CA LEU A 546 -18.69 3.05 3.95
C LEU A 546 -19.77 3.18 5.03
N TRP A 547 -19.45 3.70 6.22
CA TRP A 547 -20.45 3.96 7.26
C TRP A 547 -21.53 4.94 6.81
N ASN A 548 -21.18 5.92 5.98
CA ASN A 548 -22.17 6.88 5.43
C ASN A 548 -23.11 6.26 4.39
N ASN A 549 -22.83 5.04 3.91
CA ASN A 549 -23.71 4.29 3.02
C ASN A 549 -24.58 3.30 3.82
N GLU A 550 -25.89 3.35 3.62
CA GLU A 550 -26.87 2.58 4.39
C GLU A 550 -26.66 1.05 4.30
N GLU A 551 -26.33 0.52 3.13
CA GLU A 551 -26.16 -0.93 2.92
C GLU A 551 -24.95 -1.46 3.68
N HIS A 552 -23.81 -0.76 3.55
CA HIS A 552 -22.57 -1.09 4.26
C HIS A 552 -22.73 -0.92 5.78
N ARG A 553 -23.41 0.14 6.22
CA ARG A 553 -23.75 0.36 7.64
C ARG A 553 -24.57 -0.80 8.20
N LYS A 554 -25.58 -1.26 7.46
CA LYS A 554 -26.40 -2.43 7.84
C LYS A 554 -25.54 -3.68 7.97
N ARG A 555 -24.62 -3.93 7.04
CA ARG A 555 -23.69 -5.07 7.11
C ARG A 555 -22.79 -5.01 8.35
N MET A 556 -22.25 -3.83 8.68
CA MET A 556 -21.44 -3.64 9.88
C MET A 556 -22.25 -3.92 11.17
N LYS A 557 -23.50 -3.45 11.24
CA LYS A 557 -24.41 -3.75 12.36
C LYS A 557 -24.67 -5.24 12.52
N GLN A 558 -24.91 -5.97 11.42
CA GLN A 558 -25.08 -7.43 11.48
C GLN A 558 -23.85 -8.14 12.06
N MET A 559 -22.64 -7.67 11.73
CA MET A 559 -21.41 -8.19 12.32
C MET A 559 -21.31 -7.87 13.82
N ALA A 560 -21.75 -6.69 14.23
CA ALA A 560 -21.81 -6.29 15.64
C ALA A 560 -22.84 -7.11 16.44
N ASP A 561 -24.04 -7.35 15.88
CA ASP A 561 -25.06 -8.19 16.49
C ASP A 561 -24.58 -9.63 16.64
N PHE A 562 -23.92 -10.17 15.61
CA PHE A 562 -23.29 -11.49 15.68
C PHE A 562 -22.21 -11.53 16.77
N ALA A 563 -21.36 -10.51 16.86
CA ALA A 563 -20.32 -10.44 17.88
C ALA A 563 -20.90 -10.38 19.29
N GLN A 564 -21.94 -9.57 19.50
CA GLN A 564 -22.63 -9.47 20.79
C GLN A 564 -23.24 -10.80 21.25
N ASN A 565 -23.79 -11.59 20.32
CA ASN A 565 -24.36 -12.88 20.65
C ASN A 565 -23.30 -13.98 20.88
N ASN A 566 -22.03 -13.71 20.54
CA ASN A 566 -20.94 -14.68 20.56
C ASN A 566 -19.70 -14.15 21.30
N MET A 567 -19.90 -13.36 22.37
CA MET A 567 -18.80 -12.75 23.15
C MET A 567 -17.82 -13.78 23.74
N GLU A 568 -18.30 -14.99 24.03
CA GLU A 568 -17.52 -16.08 24.64
C GLU A 568 -17.17 -17.21 23.66
N ALA A 569 -17.27 -16.97 22.34
CA ALA A 569 -16.91 -17.98 21.35
C ALA A 569 -15.41 -18.32 21.41
N ILE A 570 -15.07 -19.59 21.13
CA ILE A 570 -13.68 -20.11 21.12
C ILE A 570 -12.78 -19.23 20.27
N VAL A 571 -13.25 -18.88 19.06
CA VAL A 571 -12.63 -17.88 18.21
C VAL A 571 -13.44 -16.60 18.34
N PRO A 572 -12.89 -15.53 18.93
CA PRO A 572 -13.61 -14.28 19.10
C PRO A 572 -14.10 -13.74 17.75
N PRO A 573 -15.37 -13.30 17.65
CA PRO A 573 -15.93 -12.76 16.43
C PRO A 573 -15.08 -11.60 15.88
N LEU A 574 -14.99 -11.51 14.56
CA LEU A 574 -14.11 -10.54 13.90
C LEU A 574 -14.39 -9.09 14.34
N PHE A 575 -15.66 -8.72 14.49
CA PHE A 575 -16.04 -7.37 14.94
C PHE A 575 -15.66 -7.12 16.41
N LEU A 576 -15.73 -8.12 17.28
CA LEU A 576 -15.28 -7.99 18.68
C LEU A 576 -13.77 -7.74 18.75
N ARG A 577 -12.98 -8.47 17.95
CA ARG A 577 -11.53 -8.26 17.82
C ARG A 577 -11.21 -6.87 17.29
N PHE A 578 -11.97 -6.39 16.31
CA PHE A 578 -11.85 -5.04 15.79
C PHE A 578 -12.08 -3.96 16.84
N ILE A 579 -13.16 -4.06 17.63
CA ILE A 579 -13.42 -3.10 18.72
C ILE A 579 -12.33 -3.16 19.80
N ASN A 580 -11.90 -4.36 20.21
CA ASN A 580 -10.81 -4.50 21.18
C ASN A 580 -9.53 -3.81 20.69
N LEU A 581 -9.22 -3.98 19.40
CA LEU A 581 -8.06 -3.38 18.76
C LEU A 581 -8.18 -1.85 18.65
N LEU A 582 -9.36 -1.32 18.33
CA LEU A 582 -9.58 0.13 18.33
C LEU A 582 -9.38 0.76 19.72
N ILE A 583 -9.81 0.08 20.78
CA ILE A 583 -9.59 0.54 22.16
C ILE A 583 -8.10 0.50 22.51
N ASN A 584 -7.39 -0.57 22.14
CA ASN A 584 -5.94 -0.67 22.32
C ASN A 584 -5.20 0.47 21.59
N ASP A 585 -5.55 0.68 20.33
CA ASP A 585 -4.97 1.74 19.49
C ASP A 585 -5.26 3.12 20.06
N ALA A 586 -6.49 3.39 20.50
CA ALA A 586 -6.86 4.67 21.08
C ALA A 586 -6.05 4.96 22.35
N ILE A 587 -5.91 3.97 23.25
CA ILE A 587 -5.08 4.10 24.46
C ILE A 587 -3.63 4.43 24.09
N PHE A 588 -3.02 3.68 23.16
CA PHE A 588 -1.62 3.89 22.82
C PHE A 588 -1.38 5.21 22.05
N LEU A 589 -2.16 5.46 21.00
CA LEU A 589 -1.92 6.56 20.08
C LEU A 589 -2.19 7.93 20.71
N LEU A 590 -3.25 8.05 21.51
CA LEU A 590 -3.53 9.32 22.18
C LEU A 590 -2.53 9.58 23.31
N ASP A 591 -2.11 8.55 24.05
CA ASP A 591 -1.13 8.73 25.13
C ASP A 591 0.22 9.22 24.57
N GLU A 592 0.73 8.54 23.53
CA GLU A 592 1.93 8.99 22.81
C GLU A 592 1.75 10.39 22.20
N ALA A 593 0.60 10.68 21.60
CA ALA A 593 0.30 12.02 21.07
C ALA A 593 0.43 13.11 22.15
N LEU A 594 -0.21 12.92 23.31
CA LEU A 594 -0.18 13.87 24.42
C LEU A 594 1.24 13.99 25.02
N SER A 595 1.96 12.88 25.14
CA SER A 595 3.35 12.83 25.58
C SER A 595 4.27 13.65 24.65
N TYR A 596 4.19 13.43 23.34
CA TYR A 596 4.96 14.20 22.36
C TYR A 596 4.59 15.68 22.36
N MET A 597 3.30 16.03 22.52
CA MET A 597 2.89 17.44 22.63
C MET A 597 3.47 18.12 23.88
N SER A 598 3.53 17.42 25.02
CA SER A 598 4.18 17.93 26.22
C SER A 598 5.69 18.12 26.01
N LYS A 599 6.36 17.12 25.42
CA LYS A 599 7.80 17.18 25.10
C LYS A 599 8.11 18.30 24.11
N LEU A 600 7.28 18.51 23.10
CA LEU A 600 7.41 19.61 22.15
C LEU A 600 7.33 20.97 22.83
N ARG A 601 6.42 21.13 23.78
CA ARG A 601 6.31 22.36 24.57
C ARG A 601 7.58 22.60 25.37
N GLU A 602 8.13 21.58 26.03
CA GLU A 602 9.38 21.70 26.78
C GLU A 602 10.54 22.14 25.88
N LEU A 603 10.73 21.45 24.75
CA LEU A 603 11.75 21.80 23.77
C LEU A 603 11.54 23.22 23.20
N GLN A 604 10.30 23.61 22.95
CA GLN A 604 9.94 24.95 22.48
C GLN A 604 10.30 26.03 23.50
N ILE A 605 10.02 25.79 24.79
CA ILE A 605 10.40 26.73 25.87
C ILE A 605 11.92 26.87 25.94
N GLN A 606 12.68 25.78 25.83
CA GLN A 606 14.15 25.82 25.84
C GLN A 606 14.70 26.58 24.62
N ARG A 607 14.13 26.32 23.44
CA ARG A 607 14.49 26.98 22.18
C ARG A 607 14.24 28.48 22.22
N ASP A 608 13.03 28.87 22.59
CA ASP A 608 12.60 30.27 22.63
C ASP A 608 13.20 31.04 23.80
N GLY A 609 13.51 30.35 24.90
CA GLY A 609 14.18 30.90 26.08
C GLY A 609 15.68 31.17 25.89
N GLY A 610 16.21 30.93 24.70
CA GLY A 610 17.62 31.21 24.36
C GLY A 610 18.61 30.13 24.82
N GLN A 611 18.18 29.09 25.54
CA GLN A 611 19.07 28.07 26.09
C GLN A 611 19.89 27.36 25.00
N TRP A 612 19.33 27.20 23.79
CA TRP A 612 20.06 26.58 22.68
C TRP A 612 21.09 27.48 22.02
N THR A 613 20.95 28.81 22.17
CA THR A 613 21.91 29.78 21.61
C THR A 613 23.24 29.77 22.38
N GLU A 614 23.21 29.36 23.65
CA GLU A 614 24.38 29.19 24.52
C GLU A 614 25.12 27.87 24.24
N LEU A 615 24.50 26.93 23.53
CA LEU A 615 25.08 25.63 23.22
C LEU A 615 26.04 25.67 22.01
N PRO A 616 27.04 24.75 21.96
CA PRO A 616 27.88 24.53 20.79
C PRO A 616 27.06 24.24 19.53
N ALA A 617 27.58 24.64 18.36
CA ALA A 617 26.88 24.53 17.07
C ALA A 617 26.36 23.11 16.78
N GLN A 618 27.15 22.07 17.07
CA GLN A 618 26.76 20.68 16.85
C GLN A 618 25.58 20.25 17.73
N GLN A 619 25.58 20.63 19.01
CA GLN A 619 24.48 20.31 19.93
C GLN A 619 23.21 21.09 19.57
N ARG A 620 23.36 22.32 19.08
CA ARG A 620 22.24 23.12 18.58
C ARG A 620 21.57 22.47 17.37
N GLU A 621 22.37 22.00 16.41
CA GLU A 621 21.87 21.27 15.24
C GLU A 621 21.18 19.97 15.64
N GLN A 622 21.75 19.22 16.60
CA GLN A 622 21.13 18.01 17.14
C GLN A 622 19.79 18.28 17.84
N ASN A 623 19.70 19.35 18.63
CA ASN A 623 18.46 19.74 19.30
C ASN A 623 17.38 20.17 18.30
N GLU A 624 17.76 20.91 17.26
CA GLU A 624 16.83 21.30 16.20
C GLU A 624 16.36 20.08 15.40
N ALA A 625 17.26 19.14 15.08
CA ALA A 625 16.89 17.88 14.43
C ALA A 625 15.93 17.03 15.30
N ASN A 626 16.19 16.97 16.61
CA ASN A 626 15.32 16.28 17.57
C ASN A 626 13.95 16.96 17.70
N PHE A 627 13.89 18.29 17.70
CA PHE A 627 12.64 19.05 17.72
C PHE A 627 11.80 18.77 16.48
N GLN A 628 12.40 18.82 15.29
CA GLN A 628 11.71 18.49 14.04
C GLN A 628 11.27 17.02 14.00
N HIS A 629 12.10 16.09 14.49
CA HIS A 629 11.74 14.68 14.55
C HIS A 629 10.56 14.42 15.50
N THR A 630 10.61 14.98 16.71
CA THR A 630 9.52 14.93 17.69
C THR A 630 8.25 15.55 17.10
N GLY A 631 8.38 16.65 16.36
CA GLY A 631 7.27 17.30 15.65
C GLY A 631 6.57 16.35 14.67
N ARG A 632 7.35 15.63 13.85
CA ARG A 632 6.81 14.65 12.89
C ARG A 632 6.08 13.50 13.58
N LEU A 633 6.64 13.00 14.69
CA LEU A 633 6.00 11.94 15.50
C LEU A 633 4.69 12.45 16.11
N ALA A 634 4.68 13.63 16.72
CA ALA A 634 3.47 14.25 17.25
C ALA A 634 2.38 14.35 16.19
N THR A 635 2.70 14.89 15.00
CA THR A 635 1.74 14.98 13.88
C THR A 635 1.17 13.62 13.50
N PHE A 636 2.02 12.59 13.39
CA PHE A 636 1.58 11.24 13.05
C PHE A 636 0.61 10.67 14.09
N HIS A 637 0.97 10.71 15.37
CA HIS A 637 0.13 10.20 16.46
C HIS A 637 -1.17 11.00 16.61
N ASN A 638 -1.13 12.33 16.45
CA ASN A 638 -2.32 13.18 16.48
C ASN A 638 -3.33 12.82 15.39
N ILE A 639 -2.87 12.61 14.14
CA ILE A 639 -3.75 12.26 13.03
C ILE A 639 -4.45 10.92 13.28
N ILE A 640 -3.68 9.88 13.63
CA ILE A 640 -4.22 8.53 13.75
C ILE A 640 -5.04 8.39 15.05
N GLY A 641 -4.58 8.98 16.15
CA GLY A 641 -5.32 9.04 17.40
C GLY A 641 -6.69 9.70 17.21
N ARG A 642 -6.73 10.87 16.55
CA ARG A 642 -7.99 11.54 16.20
C ARG A 642 -8.90 10.67 15.33
N ASN A 643 -8.37 10.02 14.29
CA ASN A 643 -9.16 9.11 13.45
C ASN A 643 -9.72 7.92 14.24
N THR A 644 -8.96 7.41 15.20
CA THR A 644 -9.37 6.27 16.05
C THR A 644 -10.52 6.64 16.98
N ILE A 645 -10.41 7.77 17.69
CA ILE A 645 -11.49 8.28 18.56
C ILE A 645 -12.72 8.70 17.74
N ASN A 646 -12.52 9.34 16.59
CA ASN A 646 -13.63 9.65 15.68
C ASN A 646 -14.35 8.37 15.23
N THR A 647 -13.59 7.30 14.95
CA THR A 647 -14.13 5.98 14.61
C THR A 647 -15.00 5.40 15.72
N LEU A 648 -14.52 5.43 16.97
CA LEU A 648 -15.34 5.01 18.11
C LEU A 648 -16.60 5.87 18.26
N SER A 649 -16.49 7.19 18.05
CA SER A 649 -17.61 8.12 18.14
C SER A 649 -18.76 7.74 17.20
N TRP A 650 -18.53 7.66 15.89
CA TRP A 650 -19.62 7.34 14.96
C TRP A 650 -20.09 5.88 15.02
N ILE A 651 -19.24 4.92 15.43
CA ILE A 651 -19.72 3.54 15.67
C ILE A 651 -20.72 3.53 16.83
N THR A 652 -20.41 4.24 17.92
CA THR A 652 -21.25 4.27 19.13
C THR A 652 -22.57 5.00 18.93
N GLU A 653 -22.75 5.80 17.88
CA GLU A 653 -24.04 6.42 17.56
C GLU A 653 -25.14 5.37 17.38
N GLU A 654 -24.83 4.24 16.74
CA GLU A 654 -25.81 3.21 16.39
C GLU A 654 -25.49 1.82 16.96
N ILE A 655 -24.22 1.49 17.19
CA ILE A 655 -23.78 0.21 17.78
C ILE A 655 -23.32 0.50 19.20
N LYS A 656 -24.18 0.24 20.18
CA LYS A 656 -23.96 0.68 21.57
C LYS A 656 -23.73 -0.47 22.53
N SER A 657 -24.52 -1.52 22.38
CA SER A 657 -24.69 -2.60 23.35
C SER A 657 -23.43 -3.44 23.58
N ILE A 658 -22.55 -3.56 22.59
CA ILE A 658 -21.26 -4.28 22.70
C ILE A 658 -20.26 -3.54 23.58
N PHE A 659 -20.29 -2.19 23.60
CA PHE A 659 -19.38 -1.37 24.41
C PHE A 659 -19.76 -1.33 25.88
N SER A 660 -21.00 -1.68 26.23
CA SER A 660 -21.47 -1.80 27.60
C SER A 660 -21.36 -3.22 28.16
N ASP A 661 -20.76 -4.15 27.40
CA ASP A 661 -20.49 -5.49 27.89
C ASP A 661 -19.38 -5.48 28.96
N LYS A 662 -19.49 -6.36 29.96
CA LYS A 662 -18.56 -6.45 31.10
C LYS A 662 -17.10 -6.63 30.67
N THR A 663 -16.87 -7.25 29.51
CA THR A 663 -15.52 -7.46 28.97
C THR A 663 -14.81 -6.18 28.51
N LEU A 664 -15.57 -5.16 28.07
CA LEU A 664 -15.04 -3.94 27.44
C LEU A 664 -15.34 -2.66 28.23
N VAL A 665 -16.43 -2.63 28.99
CA VAL A 665 -17.02 -1.40 29.56
C VAL A 665 -16.05 -0.63 30.46
N ASP A 666 -15.36 -1.31 31.37
CA ASP A 666 -14.42 -0.66 32.30
C ASP A 666 -13.24 -0.03 31.56
N ARG A 667 -12.74 -0.71 30.52
CA ARG A 667 -11.65 -0.19 29.70
C ARG A 667 -12.06 1.05 28.93
N MET A 668 -13.25 1.00 28.34
CA MET A 668 -13.80 2.14 27.61
C MET A 668 -13.96 3.34 28.55
N ALA A 669 -14.57 3.12 29.72
CA ALA A 669 -14.75 4.16 30.74
C ALA A 669 -13.41 4.76 31.21
N SER A 670 -12.46 3.93 31.65
CA SER A 670 -11.15 4.40 32.10
C SER A 670 -10.38 5.14 31.00
N MET A 671 -10.41 4.64 29.75
CA MET A 671 -9.78 5.30 28.61
C MET A 671 -10.37 6.68 28.35
N LEU A 672 -11.70 6.79 28.27
CA LEU A 672 -12.38 8.06 28.02
C LEU A 672 -12.13 9.05 29.15
N ASN A 673 -12.20 8.62 30.41
CA ASN A 673 -11.98 9.47 31.57
C ASN A 673 -10.54 10.01 31.58
N TYR A 674 -9.57 9.12 31.37
CA TYR A 674 -8.15 9.45 31.35
C TYR A 674 -7.84 10.55 30.32
N PHE A 675 -8.28 10.38 29.07
CA PHE A 675 -8.02 11.36 28.02
C PHE A 675 -8.82 12.64 28.20
N LEU A 676 -10.09 12.55 28.63
CA LEU A 676 -10.88 13.74 28.91
C LEU A 676 -10.21 14.59 29.98
N LEU A 677 -9.74 13.97 31.08
CA LEU A 677 -9.03 14.66 32.16
C LEU A 677 -7.76 15.39 31.66
N HIS A 678 -6.95 14.75 30.82
CA HIS A 678 -5.74 15.39 30.28
C HIS A 678 -6.06 16.57 29.35
N LEU A 679 -7.19 16.51 28.63
CA LEU A 679 -7.61 17.55 27.67
C LEU A 679 -8.35 18.73 28.32
N VAL A 680 -9.13 18.50 29.38
CA VAL A 680 -9.99 19.55 30.00
C VAL A 680 -9.49 19.98 31.38
N GLY A 681 -8.74 19.11 32.06
CA GLY A 681 -8.22 19.30 33.41
C GLY A 681 -6.97 20.19 33.49
N PRO A 682 -6.22 20.13 34.60
CA PRO A 682 -5.09 21.02 34.85
C PRO A 682 -3.92 20.80 33.87
N GLN A 683 -3.73 19.56 33.42
CA GLN A 683 -2.63 19.16 32.53
C GLN A 683 -2.78 19.71 31.10
N LYS A 684 -3.97 20.18 30.68
CA LYS A 684 -4.16 20.78 29.34
C LYS A 684 -3.22 21.94 29.05
N ARG A 685 -2.74 22.61 30.10
CA ARG A 685 -1.75 23.68 29.98
C ARG A 685 -0.44 23.15 29.39
N ASN A 686 -0.04 21.92 29.69
CA ASN A 686 1.20 21.29 29.22
C ASN A 686 1.16 20.96 27.71
N LEU A 687 -0.02 20.96 27.10
CA LEU A 687 -0.20 20.62 25.69
C LEU A 687 -0.16 21.85 24.76
N LYS A 688 -0.10 23.06 25.33
CA LYS A 688 -0.13 24.31 24.55
C LYS A 688 1.24 24.63 23.97
N VAL A 689 1.37 24.48 22.66
CA VAL A 689 2.49 24.90 21.80
C VAL A 689 2.10 26.13 20.95
N LYS A 690 3.06 26.84 20.36
CA LYS A 690 2.78 28.07 19.57
C LYS A 690 1.87 27.81 18.36
N ASP A 691 2.12 26.74 17.61
CA ASP A 691 1.35 26.38 16.41
C ASP A 691 0.79 24.96 16.54
N LEU A 692 -0.45 24.85 17.01
CA LEU A 692 -1.14 23.56 17.16
C LEU A 692 -1.52 22.95 15.80
N LYS A 693 -1.74 23.79 14.77
CA LYS A 693 -2.17 23.33 13.45
C LYS A 693 -1.03 22.63 12.73
N GLN A 694 0.20 23.10 12.89
CA GLN A 694 1.41 22.45 12.36
C GLN A 694 1.48 20.96 12.75
N TYR A 695 1.03 20.64 13.96
CA TYR A 695 1.08 19.27 14.50
C TYR A 695 -0.24 18.52 14.35
N GLU A 696 -1.20 19.04 13.56
CA GLU A 696 -2.53 18.43 13.37
C GLU A 696 -3.26 18.15 14.70
N PHE A 697 -2.96 18.93 15.75
CA PHE A 697 -3.52 18.73 17.07
C PHE A 697 -4.75 19.61 17.27
N THR A 698 -5.93 19.00 17.17
CA THR A 698 -7.22 19.67 17.39
C THR A 698 -7.93 19.15 18.65
N PRO A 699 -7.46 19.54 19.86
CA PRO A 699 -7.97 18.99 21.12
C PRO A 699 -9.47 19.22 21.32
N LYS A 700 -10.03 20.32 20.75
CA LYS A 700 -11.47 20.59 20.77
C LYS A 700 -12.30 19.53 20.06
N ASP A 701 -11.81 18.97 18.95
CA ASP A 701 -12.53 17.97 18.17
C ASP A 701 -12.42 16.60 18.86
N ILE A 702 -11.28 16.33 19.50
CA ILE A 702 -11.09 15.12 20.31
C ILE A 702 -12.02 15.16 21.54
N VAL A 703 -12.12 16.30 22.23
CA VAL A 703 -13.07 16.48 23.35
C VAL A 703 -14.51 16.31 22.89
N HIS A 704 -14.87 16.87 21.73
CA HIS A 704 -16.17 16.65 21.10
C HIS A 704 -16.45 15.16 20.91
N ASP A 705 -15.56 14.43 20.24
CA ASP A 705 -15.76 13.02 19.94
C ASP A 705 -15.82 12.15 21.20
N ILE A 706 -15.00 12.44 22.21
CA ILE A 706 -15.06 11.76 23.52
C ILE A 706 -16.41 12.00 24.20
N CYS A 707 -16.88 13.25 24.26
CA CYS A 707 -18.17 13.60 24.87
C CYS A 707 -19.34 12.98 24.11
N ALA A 708 -19.27 12.91 22.77
CA ALA A 708 -20.26 12.23 21.96
C ALA A 708 -20.35 10.73 22.30
N ILE A 709 -19.20 10.05 22.51
CA ILE A 709 -19.19 8.65 22.97
C ILE A 709 -19.89 8.50 24.32
N TYR A 710 -19.62 9.39 25.29
CA TYR A 710 -20.33 9.37 26.58
C TYR A 710 -21.84 9.50 26.39
N VAL A 711 -22.31 10.49 25.64
CA VAL A 711 -23.74 10.72 25.39
C VAL A 711 -24.38 9.53 24.66
N ASN A 712 -23.67 8.96 23.69
CA ASN A 712 -24.15 7.80 22.94
C ASN A 712 -24.38 6.57 23.84
N LEU A 713 -23.48 6.35 24.79
CA LEU A 713 -23.46 5.17 25.67
C LEU A 713 -24.16 5.39 27.03
N ALA A 714 -24.39 6.63 27.45
CA ALA A 714 -25.08 6.96 28.70
C ALA A 714 -26.56 7.21 28.44
N ASN A 715 -27.38 6.16 28.51
CA ASN A 715 -28.84 6.28 28.38
C ASN A 715 -29.56 5.62 29.55
N GLU A 716 -30.32 6.42 30.31
CA GLU A 716 -31.05 6.01 31.52
C GLU A 716 -32.12 4.93 31.27
N SER A 717 -32.68 4.88 30.06
CA SER A 717 -33.84 4.05 29.72
C SER A 717 -33.50 2.58 29.48
N ASN A 718 -32.22 2.23 29.30
CA ASN A 718 -31.80 0.85 29.03
C ASN A 718 -30.84 0.35 30.13
N PRO A 719 -31.18 -0.76 30.83
CA PRO A 719 -30.40 -1.28 31.96
C PRO A 719 -28.96 -1.68 31.60
N LYS A 720 -28.63 -1.89 30.32
CA LYS A 720 -27.25 -2.15 29.88
C LYS A 720 -26.35 -0.91 30.00
N TYR A 721 -26.85 0.30 29.78
CA TYR A 721 -26.06 1.53 29.85
C TYR A 721 -25.82 2.03 31.28
N LYS A 722 -26.58 1.52 32.25
CA LYS A 722 -26.26 1.74 33.68
C LYS A 722 -24.87 1.22 34.02
N HIS A 723 -24.44 0.12 33.41
CA HIS A 723 -23.11 -0.44 33.64
C HIS A 723 -22.01 0.50 33.15
N PHE A 724 -22.22 1.17 32.00
CA PHE A 724 -21.28 2.17 31.50
C PHE A 724 -21.18 3.38 32.43
N CYS A 725 -22.31 3.97 32.84
CA CYS A 725 -22.28 5.10 33.78
C CYS A 725 -21.65 4.74 35.13
N LEU A 726 -21.88 3.52 35.63
CA LEU A 726 -21.22 3.03 36.84
C LEU A 726 -19.71 2.89 36.64
N ALA A 727 -19.27 2.25 35.55
CA ALA A 727 -17.85 2.11 35.23
C ALA A 727 -17.13 3.46 35.11
N VAL A 728 -17.79 4.46 34.47
CA VAL A 728 -17.29 5.84 34.38
C VAL A 728 -17.09 6.44 35.76
N GLY A 729 -18.08 6.30 36.63
CA GLY A 729 -18.06 6.90 37.95
C GLY A 729 -17.16 6.20 38.97
N SER A 730 -16.95 4.89 38.80
CA SER A 730 -16.12 4.05 39.67
C SER A 730 -14.62 4.12 39.36
N ASP A 731 -14.22 4.82 38.29
CA ASP A 731 -12.81 5.03 37.97
C ASP A 731 -12.20 6.15 38.82
N ASP A 732 -11.74 5.77 40.02
CA ASP A 732 -11.15 6.69 41.01
C ASP A 732 -9.86 7.39 40.52
N ARG A 733 -9.25 6.93 39.43
CA ARG A 733 -7.99 7.49 38.93
C ARG A 733 -8.20 8.77 38.13
N SER A 734 -9.27 8.81 37.33
CA SER A 734 -9.48 9.87 36.34
C SER A 734 -10.81 10.59 36.48
N TYR A 735 -11.84 9.94 37.06
CA TYR A 735 -13.15 10.55 37.23
C TYR A 735 -13.20 11.52 38.42
N SER A 736 -13.88 12.65 38.22
CA SER A 736 -14.25 13.57 39.30
C SER A 736 -15.56 14.29 38.93
N ALA A 737 -16.28 14.79 39.93
CA ALA A 737 -17.53 15.53 39.72
C ALA A 737 -17.35 16.79 38.84
N ASP A 738 -16.13 17.34 38.80
CA ASP A 738 -15.78 18.51 38.00
C ASP A 738 -15.40 18.18 36.54
N LEU A 739 -15.20 16.90 36.20
CA LEU A 739 -14.72 16.48 34.88
C LEU A 739 -15.68 16.86 33.76
N PHE A 740 -16.95 16.47 33.88
CA PHE A 740 -17.98 16.78 32.87
C PHE A 740 -18.33 18.27 32.81
N PRO A 741 -18.48 19.01 33.92
CA PRO A 741 -18.59 20.48 33.89
C PRO A 741 -17.43 21.16 33.15
N ALA A 742 -16.18 20.75 33.42
CA ALA A 742 -15.01 21.30 32.74
C ALA A 742 -15.01 20.97 31.23
N ALA A 743 -15.49 19.78 30.84
CA ALA A 743 -15.66 19.42 29.44
C ALA A 743 -16.75 20.25 28.75
N ALA A 744 -17.91 20.45 29.40
CA ALA A 744 -19.00 21.27 28.90
C ALA A 744 -18.54 22.73 28.63
N ASP A 745 -17.74 23.30 29.53
CA ASP A 745 -17.14 24.63 29.32
C ASP A 745 -16.25 24.71 28.07
N VAL A 746 -15.48 23.65 27.78
CA VAL A 746 -14.63 23.58 26.58
C VAL A 746 -15.50 23.44 25.33
N LEU A 747 -16.57 22.64 25.37
CA LEU A 747 -17.52 22.46 24.28
C LEU A 747 -18.24 23.77 23.94
N ILE A 748 -18.74 24.50 24.94
CA ILE A 748 -19.39 25.81 24.76
C ILE A 748 -18.43 26.80 24.11
N LYS A 749 -17.18 26.90 24.60
CA LYS A 749 -16.15 27.77 24.02
C LYS A 749 -15.78 27.38 22.59
N SER A 750 -15.96 26.12 22.23
CA SER A 750 -15.67 25.58 20.89
C SER A 750 -16.88 25.66 19.94
N GLY A 751 -18.06 26.06 20.42
CA GLY A 751 -19.28 26.20 19.63
C GLY A 751 -20.25 24.99 19.67
N PHE A 752 -19.99 23.97 20.48
CA PHE A 752 -20.78 22.73 20.56
C PHE A 752 -21.81 22.76 21.71
N VAL A 753 -22.77 23.68 21.63
CA VAL A 753 -23.71 23.94 22.75
C VAL A 753 -24.65 22.76 23.03
N SER A 754 -25.22 22.10 22.02
CA SER A 754 -26.13 20.94 22.22
C SER A 754 -25.43 19.78 22.95
N LEU A 755 -24.23 19.42 22.48
CA LEU A 755 -23.47 18.35 23.10
C LEU A 755 -23.07 18.69 24.54
N SER A 756 -22.82 19.97 24.83
CA SER A 756 -22.50 20.40 26.20
C SER A 756 -23.66 20.17 27.17
N THR A 757 -24.91 20.40 26.75
CA THR A 757 -26.08 20.15 27.59
C THR A 757 -26.29 18.67 27.82
N GLU A 758 -26.15 17.85 26.78
CA GLU A 758 -26.25 16.38 26.85
C GLU A 758 -25.15 15.81 27.76
N THR A 759 -23.92 16.34 27.68
CA THR A 759 -22.80 15.93 28.54
C THR A 759 -23.09 16.19 30.03
N LEU A 760 -23.76 17.29 30.36
CA LEU A 760 -24.18 17.57 31.74
C LEU A 760 -25.32 16.66 32.21
N GLU A 761 -26.15 16.17 31.31
CA GLU A 761 -27.16 15.14 31.62
C GLU A 761 -26.50 13.81 31.95
N VAL A 762 -25.45 13.43 31.21
CA VAL A 762 -24.62 12.25 31.55
C VAL A 762 -24.04 12.38 32.94
N ALA A 763 -23.48 13.54 33.31
CA ALA A 763 -22.93 13.77 34.64
C ALA A 763 -23.95 13.50 35.76
N LYS A 764 -25.18 14.03 35.61
CA LYS A 764 -26.28 13.78 36.57
C LYS A 764 -26.62 12.31 36.67
N CYS A 765 -26.69 11.61 35.54
CA CYS A 765 -26.98 10.18 35.49
C CYS A 765 -25.90 9.37 36.23
N VAL A 766 -24.61 9.68 36.00
CA VAL A 766 -23.48 9.05 36.69
C VAL A 766 -23.57 9.31 38.20
N ASP A 767 -23.81 10.55 38.63
CA ASP A 767 -23.91 10.90 40.06
C ASP A 767 -25.05 10.16 40.77
N ILE A 768 -26.24 10.09 40.16
CA ILE A 768 -27.39 9.36 40.71
C ILE A 768 -27.06 7.87 40.86
N LEU A 769 -26.49 7.26 39.81
CA LEU A 769 -26.15 5.84 39.82
C LEU A 769 -25.02 5.53 40.81
N LEU A 770 -24.02 6.41 40.94
CA LEU A 770 -22.94 6.27 41.91
C LEU A 770 -23.43 6.38 43.35
N VAL A 771 -24.30 7.33 43.67
CA VAL A 771 -24.87 7.43 45.03
C VAL A 771 -25.63 6.15 45.38
N HIS A 772 -26.43 5.66 44.44
CA HIS A 772 -27.14 4.41 44.61
C HIS A 772 -26.20 3.20 44.69
N HIS A 773 -25.09 3.17 43.94
CA HIS A 773 -24.10 2.11 43.97
C HIS A 773 -23.30 2.11 45.28
N ARG A 774 -22.77 3.26 45.71
CA ARG A 774 -22.03 3.43 46.98
C ARG A 774 -22.86 3.03 48.19
N SER A 775 -24.18 3.28 48.17
CA SER A 775 -25.08 2.81 49.22
C SER A 775 -25.17 1.27 49.33
N ARG A 776 -24.78 0.55 48.27
CA ARG A 776 -24.78 -0.91 48.14
C ARG A 776 -23.38 -1.53 48.08
N GLU A 777 -22.31 -0.73 48.08
CA GLU A 777 -20.92 -1.23 47.97
C GLU A 777 -20.43 -1.88 49.26
N ILE A 778 -19.96 -3.11 49.17
CA ILE A 778 -19.36 -3.81 50.31
C ILE A 778 -17.93 -3.30 50.48
N ASN A 779 -17.52 -3.05 51.73
CA ASN A 779 -16.17 -2.60 52.02
C ASN A 779 -15.16 -3.70 51.61
N MET A 780 -14.29 -3.40 50.66
CA MET A 780 -13.32 -4.35 50.11
C MET A 780 -12.34 -4.90 51.16
N ASN A 781 -12.07 -4.13 52.23
CA ASN A 781 -11.24 -4.60 53.35
C ASN A 781 -11.87 -5.76 54.15
N ASP A 782 -13.20 -5.92 54.04
CA ASP A 782 -13.93 -7.01 54.71
C ASP A 782 -14.06 -8.25 53.82
N VAL A 783 -13.62 -8.17 52.56
CA VAL A 783 -13.74 -9.25 51.57
C VAL A 783 -12.55 -10.22 51.73
N PRO A 784 -12.80 -11.53 51.94
CA PRO A 784 -11.75 -12.53 51.93
C PRO A 784 -10.96 -12.52 50.60
N GLU A 785 -9.62 -12.64 50.67
CA GLU A 785 -8.77 -12.69 49.46
C GLU A 785 -9.20 -13.78 48.46
N GLU A 786 -9.73 -14.90 48.94
CA GLU A 786 -10.25 -15.99 48.08
C GLU A 786 -11.45 -15.58 47.19
N PHE A 787 -12.13 -14.47 47.49
CA PHE A 787 -13.24 -13.93 46.69
C PHE A 787 -12.78 -12.85 45.71
N THR A 788 -11.52 -12.44 45.79
CA THR A 788 -10.95 -11.37 44.96
C THR A 788 -10.25 -11.95 43.73
N ASP A 789 -10.42 -11.27 42.59
CA ASP A 789 -9.72 -11.59 41.35
C ASP A 789 -8.23 -11.26 41.50
N PRO A 790 -7.31 -12.18 41.20
CA PRO A 790 -5.88 -11.99 41.41
C PRO A 790 -5.22 -10.98 40.46
N ILE A 791 -5.87 -10.62 39.35
CA ILE A 791 -5.37 -9.64 38.36
C ILE A 791 -6.00 -8.28 38.62
N MET A 792 -7.32 -8.24 38.78
CA MET A 792 -8.07 -6.98 38.93
C MET A 792 -8.19 -6.53 40.39
N SER A 793 -7.87 -7.39 41.37
CA SER A 793 -8.02 -7.13 42.81
C SER A 793 -9.44 -6.67 43.20
N SER A 794 -10.45 -7.13 42.45
CA SER A 794 -11.86 -6.80 42.63
C SER A 794 -12.66 -8.05 43.02
N LEU A 795 -13.85 -7.87 43.60
CA LEU A 795 -14.72 -9.00 43.95
C LEU A 795 -15.16 -9.76 42.69
N MET A 796 -14.90 -11.07 42.63
CA MET A 796 -15.30 -11.90 41.50
C MET A 796 -16.84 -12.02 41.43
N SER A 797 -17.40 -11.73 40.26
CA SER A 797 -18.84 -11.83 40.01
C SER A 797 -19.22 -13.19 39.40
N ASP A 798 -18.33 -13.75 38.60
CA ASP A 798 -18.43 -15.06 37.98
C ASP A 798 -17.07 -15.77 38.02
N PRO A 799 -16.70 -16.39 39.16
CA PRO A 799 -15.41 -17.02 39.33
C PRO A 799 -15.27 -18.26 38.43
N VAL A 800 -14.10 -18.37 37.80
CA VAL A 800 -13.74 -19.46 36.90
C VAL A 800 -12.32 -19.95 37.18
N ILE A 801 -12.07 -21.23 36.95
CA ILE A 801 -10.79 -21.91 37.19
C ILE A 801 -10.07 -22.06 35.86
N LEU A 802 -8.82 -21.60 35.83
CA LEU A 802 -7.91 -21.81 34.71
C LEU A 802 -7.31 -23.23 34.79
N PRO A 803 -7.41 -24.06 33.74
CA PRO A 803 -7.01 -25.46 33.80
C PRO A 803 -5.50 -25.67 33.96
N ASN A 804 -4.67 -24.79 33.39
CA ASN A 804 -3.21 -24.92 33.41
C ASN A 804 -2.60 -24.44 34.73
N SER A 805 -3.02 -23.26 35.20
CA SER A 805 -2.50 -22.65 36.44
C SER A 805 -3.26 -23.07 37.70
N GLY A 806 -4.50 -23.57 37.57
CA GLY A 806 -5.40 -23.84 38.70
C GLY A 806 -5.89 -22.57 39.41
N VAL A 807 -5.53 -21.38 38.91
CA VAL A 807 -5.86 -20.10 39.52
C VAL A 807 -7.31 -19.75 39.22
N ARG A 808 -7.98 -19.14 40.21
CA ARG A 808 -9.34 -18.61 40.07
C ARG A 808 -9.31 -17.16 39.65
N VAL A 809 -10.03 -16.82 38.61
CA VAL A 809 -10.17 -15.46 38.07
C VAL A 809 -11.64 -15.19 37.77
N ASP A 810 -12.03 -13.93 37.61
CA ASP A 810 -13.36 -13.60 37.08
C ASP A 810 -13.41 -13.90 35.58
N ARG A 811 -14.56 -14.42 35.12
CA ARG A 811 -14.80 -14.75 33.70
C ARG A 811 -14.52 -13.57 32.77
N SER A 812 -14.89 -12.36 33.16
CA SER A 812 -14.68 -11.16 32.34
C SER A 812 -13.19 -10.78 32.23
N THR A 813 -12.43 -10.96 33.31
CA THR A 813 -10.98 -10.76 33.35
C THR A 813 -10.26 -11.66 32.35
N ILE A 814 -10.55 -12.97 32.38
CA ILE A 814 -9.90 -13.91 31.47
C ILE A 814 -10.37 -13.75 30.02
N ALA A 815 -11.66 -13.52 29.80
CA ALA A 815 -12.19 -13.26 28.46
C ALA A 815 -11.48 -12.06 27.81
N ARG A 816 -11.24 -10.99 28.58
CA ARG A 816 -10.48 -9.83 28.14
C ARG A 816 -9.01 -10.17 27.80
N HIS A 817 -8.36 -10.98 28.61
CA HIS A 817 -6.97 -11.41 28.35
C HIS A 817 -6.91 -12.16 27.01
N LEU A 818 -7.81 -13.14 26.81
CA LEU A 818 -7.91 -13.96 25.60
C LEU A 818 -8.23 -13.16 24.32
N LEU A 819 -8.88 -11.99 24.43
CA LEU A 819 -9.07 -11.09 23.29
C LEU A 819 -7.76 -10.45 22.78
N SER A 820 -6.73 -10.41 23.61
CA SER A 820 -5.41 -9.85 23.28
C SER A 820 -4.36 -10.95 23.10
N ASP A 821 -4.37 -11.97 23.96
CA ASP A 821 -3.38 -13.05 24.00
C ASP A 821 -4.06 -14.37 24.40
N GLN A 822 -3.97 -15.40 23.55
CA GLN A 822 -4.64 -16.70 23.72
C GLN A 822 -3.83 -17.65 24.62
N THR A 823 -3.42 -17.14 25.78
CA THR A 823 -2.62 -17.87 26.75
C THR A 823 -3.18 -17.72 28.17
N ASP A 824 -2.71 -18.56 29.07
CA ASP A 824 -2.96 -18.43 30.50
C ASP A 824 -2.05 -17.31 31.05
N PRO A 825 -2.58 -16.28 31.71
CA PRO A 825 -1.81 -15.10 32.12
C PRO A 825 -0.71 -15.39 33.15
N PHE A 826 -0.77 -16.54 33.83
CA PHE A 826 0.20 -16.92 34.88
C PHE A 826 1.26 -17.89 34.37
N THR A 827 0.90 -18.77 33.43
CA THR A 827 1.80 -19.83 32.92
C THR A 827 2.26 -19.62 31.48
N ARG A 828 1.60 -18.71 30.75
CA ARG A 828 1.74 -18.50 29.29
C ARG A 828 1.46 -19.74 28.44
N ALA A 829 0.84 -20.77 29.02
CA ALA A 829 0.41 -21.94 28.27
C ALA A 829 -0.82 -21.61 27.41
N PRO A 830 -1.01 -22.20 26.22
CA PRO A 830 -2.18 -21.94 25.39
C PRO A 830 -3.50 -22.17 26.14
N LEU A 831 -4.43 -21.22 26.02
CA LEU A 831 -5.72 -21.26 26.71
C LEU A 831 -6.80 -20.65 25.81
N THR A 832 -7.96 -21.29 25.78
CA THR A 832 -9.17 -20.81 25.09
C THR A 832 -10.35 -20.78 26.06
N MET A 833 -11.39 -20.00 25.73
CA MET A 833 -12.49 -19.72 26.66
C MET A 833 -13.32 -20.95 27.06
N ASP A 834 -13.40 -21.95 26.17
CA ASP A 834 -14.10 -23.22 26.38
C ASP A 834 -13.38 -24.16 27.36
N LEU A 835 -12.06 -24.01 27.52
CA LEU A 835 -11.28 -24.81 28.47
C LEU A 835 -11.44 -24.31 29.92
N VAL A 836 -11.99 -23.12 30.10
CA VAL A 836 -12.15 -22.50 31.41
C VAL A 836 -13.33 -23.12 32.17
N VAL A 837 -13.09 -23.59 33.40
CA VAL A 837 -14.10 -24.32 34.19
C VAL A 837 -14.85 -23.37 35.14
N PRO A 838 -16.19 -23.29 35.12
CA PRO A 838 -16.94 -22.46 36.06
C PRO A 838 -16.82 -22.95 37.51
N ASP A 839 -16.48 -22.07 38.47
CA ASP A 839 -16.47 -22.39 39.90
C ASP A 839 -17.82 -22.04 40.54
N ILE A 840 -18.79 -22.94 40.37
CA ILE A 840 -20.16 -22.76 40.86
C ILE A 840 -20.21 -22.64 42.39
N GLU A 841 -19.34 -23.38 43.09
CA GLU A 841 -19.29 -23.37 44.56
C GLU A 841 -18.81 -22.02 45.08
N LEU A 842 -17.70 -21.50 44.54
CA LEU A 842 -17.19 -20.19 44.94
C LEU A 842 -18.18 -19.08 44.59
N LYS A 843 -18.84 -19.17 43.43
CA LYS A 843 -19.88 -18.22 43.04
C LYS A 843 -21.04 -18.19 44.04
N GLN A 844 -21.47 -19.33 44.56
CA GLN A 844 -22.50 -19.41 45.59
C GLN A 844 -22.02 -18.82 46.93
N ARG A 845 -20.79 -19.11 47.34
CA ARG A 845 -20.19 -18.54 48.56
C ARG A 845 -20.07 -17.03 48.48
N ILE A 846 -19.62 -16.49 47.35
CA ILE A 846 -19.54 -15.04 47.12
C ILE A 846 -20.93 -14.42 47.21
N LYS A 847 -21.95 -15.01 46.55
CA LYS A 847 -23.32 -14.51 46.63
C LYS A 847 -23.88 -14.50 48.05
N ALA A 848 -23.67 -15.58 48.81
CA ALA A 848 -24.11 -15.65 50.20
C ALA A 848 -23.42 -14.59 51.07
N PHE A 849 -22.11 -14.40 50.90
CA PHE A 849 -21.35 -13.37 51.59
C PHE A 849 -21.85 -11.95 51.25
N VAL A 850 -22.12 -11.68 49.97
CA VAL A 850 -22.65 -10.39 49.51
C VAL A 850 -24.03 -10.11 50.13
N GLU A 851 -24.92 -11.09 50.12
CA GLU A 851 -26.25 -10.96 50.73
C GLU A 851 -26.19 -10.76 52.24
N GLU A 852 -25.31 -11.46 52.94
CA GLU A 852 -25.12 -11.32 54.38
C GLU A 852 -24.64 -9.91 54.74
N LYS A 853 -23.63 -9.40 54.02
CA LYS A 853 -23.09 -8.05 54.22
C LYS A 853 -24.12 -6.96 53.91
N LEU A 854 -24.92 -7.13 52.85
CA LEU A 854 -26.01 -6.20 52.51
C LEU A 854 -27.08 -6.18 53.61
N LYS A 855 -27.52 -7.35 54.10
CA LYS A 855 -28.51 -7.44 55.20
C LYS A 855 -28.00 -6.84 56.51
N ALA A 856 -26.74 -7.11 56.87
CA ALA A 856 -26.13 -6.55 58.08
C ALA A 856 -26.09 -5.01 58.02
N ARG A 857 -25.88 -4.45 56.82
CA ARG A 857 -25.84 -3.00 56.60
C ARG A 857 -27.24 -2.36 56.62
N GLU A 858 -28.25 -3.02 56.05
CA GLU A 858 -29.65 -2.58 56.13
C GLU A 858 -30.17 -2.58 57.58
N GLN A 859 -29.68 -3.50 58.43
CA GLN A 859 -30.01 -3.55 59.86
C GLN A 859 -29.28 -2.48 60.70
N THR A 860 -28.13 -1.97 60.24
CA THR A 860 -27.40 -0.87 60.91
C THR A 860 -27.83 0.52 60.43
N THR A 861 -28.57 0.62 59.32
CA THR A 861 -29.05 1.89 58.74
C THR A 861 -30.52 2.18 59.09
N LYS A 862 -31.23 1.23 59.73
CA LYS A 862 -32.52 1.44 60.41
C LYS A 862 -32.29 1.80 61.87
#